data_AF-A0A0P1AHB3-F1
#
_entry.id   AF-A0A0P1AHB3-F1
#
_cell.length_a   1.000
_cell.length_b   1.000
_cell.length_c   1.000
_cell.angle_alpha   90.00
_cell.angle_beta   90.00
_cell.angle_gamma   90.00
#
_symmetry.space_group_name_H-M   'P 1'
#
loop_
_entity.id
_entity.type
_entity.pdbx_description
1 polymer ?
#
loop_
_entity_poly.entity_id
_entity_poly.type
_entity_poly.pdbx_seq_one_letter_code
_entity_poly.pdbx_strand_id
1 'polypeptide(L)'
;MTRSPLLLLALLSLVTYVHAFNFDFGFNGHHREHEHEHEHEHEHVDFYETLELTMEASEAQIKKAYRKLSLKYHPDKNKGDEEAESRFHEISRAYEVLSDPQKRQVYDLEGFEGLERDEKSGGRPSSPFDAFFGGGGKQRGPDAAVDVRVTLEELYNGAQKQAQFSRNVICRKCRGTGAKGGKTTTCKKCGGSGHVLVQQKMGPGFSVQMQQPCPKCGGRGKTFKKACPFCNGNKVVKEDKVLTADIERGMPSQHEIVFERESEQRPGIVPGNVIFRLHQVPHSHFRRAGDDLHFDLAISLEEALLGYRKPMKHLDDRTVVLASSEVTKPFEVRTVEGEGMPVHNYPSQHGNLLVHHEILFPTFLTEEQKMLVKKLLPEDPVTACITSFKKVHINVDAMDEQWRTKQLELKQRLIESDVVQWQLHPHVDCAPLIDKSSSCRMLQRLAGVDISFLKGSNKHACASIVVLEFPSMTLLYEAFTYVSLPAPYIAGFLAFREVPALSKLFNDLCRRCPDLIPDVTLVDGNGVLHPQGFGLASHFGVLEDIATIGVSKTLLHVDGLTKSDVKASMNNAREKGQDIVKLRGESGKIWGAALCCTAAVKNPVYVSTGHQLSLDTSVAIVQACSLHRVPEPIRQADLRSREVIREWTNASRVDMSLDRYHVNAHLVR
;
A
#
# COMPACT_ATOMS: atom_id res chain seq x y z
N MET A 1 -39.38 48.24 -20.30
CA MET A 1 -38.35 48.74 -21.24
C MET A 1 -37.62 47.52 -21.79
N THR A 2 -38.16 46.93 -22.88
CA THR A 2 -37.63 46.96 -24.27
C THR A 2 -36.41 46.03 -24.44
N ARG A 3 -36.33 45.01 -25.31
CA ARG A 3 -37.16 44.31 -26.35
C ARG A 3 -36.44 42.94 -26.54
N SER A 4 -37.04 41.75 -26.41
CA SER A 4 -37.86 40.94 -27.35
C SER A 4 -37.13 40.36 -28.60
N PRO A 5 -37.61 39.24 -29.20
CA PRO A 5 -36.89 37.95 -29.34
C PRO A 5 -37.04 37.30 -30.76
N LEU A 6 -36.65 36.03 -30.94
CA LEU A 6 -37.02 35.11 -32.05
C LEU A 6 -36.62 33.68 -31.62
N LEU A 7 -37.33 32.57 -31.87
CA LEU A 7 -38.74 32.26 -32.05
C LEU A 7 -38.86 30.73 -31.89
N LEU A 8 -39.93 30.28 -31.26
CA LEU A 8 -40.34 28.90 -31.02
C LEU A 8 -41.50 28.57 -31.98
N LEU A 9 -41.49 27.43 -32.69
CA LEU A 9 -42.60 26.76 -33.40
C LEU A 9 -42.05 25.38 -33.84
N ALA A 10 -42.67 24.21 -33.69
CA ALA A 10 -44.04 23.84 -33.36
C ALA A 10 -44.11 22.39 -32.81
N LEU A 11 -45.21 22.08 -32.10
CA LEU A 11 -45.58 20.82 -31.46
C LEU A 11 -46.41 19.89 -32.38
N LEU A 12 -46.21 18.57 -32.23
CA LEU A 12 -47.18 17.44 -32.26
C LEU A 12 -48.37 17.42 -33.26
N SER A 13 -48.44 16.36 -34.08
CA SER A 13 -49.70 15.78 -34.58
C SER A 13 -49.62 14.26 -34.88
N LEU A 14 -50.30 13.48 -34.03
CA LEU A 14 -51.05 12.22 -34.20
C LEU A 14 -51.01 11.38 -35.52
N VAL A 15 -50.70 10.09 -35.34
CA VAL A 15 -51.43 8.84 -35.72
C VAL A 15 -52.30 8.83 -37.00
N THR A 16 -51.94 7.95 -37.96
CA THR A 16 -52.77 6.91 -38.64
C THR A 16 -52.21 6.62 -40.06
N TYR A 17 -51.83 5.38 -40.37
CA TYR A 17 -52.50 4.53 -41.38
C TYR A 17 -51.79 3.18 -41.55
N VAL A 18 -52.61 2.14 -41.62
CA VAL A 18 -52.31 0.70 -41.70
C VAL A 18 -52.80 0.21 -43.08
N HIS A 19 -52.05 -0.72 -43.68
CA HIS A 19 -52.40 -1.68 -44.75
C HIS A 19 -52.70 -1.23 -46.19
N ALA A 20 -51.95 -1.84 -47.12
CA ALA A 20 -52.32 -2.27 -48.49
C ALA A 20 -51.01 -2.49 -49.30
N PHE A 21 -50.68 -3.57 -50.03
CA PHE A 21 -51.36 -4.79 -50.48
C PHE A 21 -50.27 -5.79 -50.91
N ASN A 22 -50.54 -7.08 -50.73
CA ASN A 22 -49.83 -8.22 -51.34
C ASN A 22 -49.69 -8.08 -52.87
N PHE A 23 -48.62 -8.61 -53.46
CA PHE A 23 -48.79 -9.47 -54.64
C PHE A 23 -47.69 -10.53 -54.74
N ASP A 24 -48.18 -11.71 -55.08
CA ASP A 24 -47.58 -13.03 -55.11
C ASP A 24 -47.09 -13.34 -56.55
N PHE A 25 -46.00 -14.08 -56.69
CA PHE A 25 -45.67 -14.83 -57.90
C PHE A 25 -44.84 -16.05 -57.51
N GLY A 26 -45.54 -17.16 -57.26
CA GLY A 26 -44.95 -18.50 -57.31
C GLY A 26 -44.90 -19.02 -58.75
N PHE A 27 -43.89 -19.84 -59.07
CA PHE A 27 -44.10 -21.12 -59.77
C PHE A 27 -42.87 -22.05 -59.65
N ASN A 28 -43.08 -23.12 -58.87
CA ASN A 28 -42.58 -24.51 -58.97
C ASN A 28 -41.23 -24.87 -59.62
N GLY A 29 -40.43 -25.66 -58.88
CA GLY A 29 -39.40 -26.53 -59.44
C GLY A 29 -38.75 -27.46 -58.40
N HIS A 30 -39.05 -28.76 -58.51
CA HIS A 30 -38.61 -29.92 -57.73
C HIS A 30 -37.20 -29.97 -57.10
N HIS A 31 -37.17 -30.68 -55.97
CA HIS A 31 -36.06 -31.43 -55.35
C HIS A 31 -34.86 -31.75 -56.26
N ARG A 32 -33.66 -31.37 -55.79
CA ARG A 32 -32.50 -32.27 -55.76
C ARG A 32 -31.52 -31.83 -54.69
N GLU A 33 -31.28 -32.74 -53.75
CA GLU A 33 -30.09 -32.75 -52.93
C GLU A 33 -28.88 -32.73 -53.87
N HIS A 34 -28.06 -31.69 -53.74
CA HIS A 34 -26.70 -31.68 -54.24
C HIS A 34 -25.81 -31.19 -53.10
N GLU A 35 -25.33 -32.17 -52.33
CA GLU A 35 -24.04 -32.11 -51.68
C GLU A 35 -23.01 -31.73 -52.75
N HIS A 36 -22.55 -30.48 -52.70
CA HIS A 36 -21.26 -30.09 -53.27
C HIS A 36 -20.40 -29.61 -52.12
N GLU A 37 -19.84 -30.58 -51.39
CA GLU A 37 -18.56 -30.43 -50.72
C GLU A 37 -17.52 -30.15 -51.82
N HIS A 38 -17.32 -28.88 -52.16
CA HIS A 38 -16.05 -28.46 -52.73
C HIS A 38 -15.10 -28.23 -51.55
N GLU A 39 -14.52 -29.32 -51.04
CA GLU A 39 -13.23 -29.26 -50.35
C GLU A 39 -12.20 -28.82 -51.40
N HIS A 40 -12.00 -27.51 -51.53
CA HIS A 40 -10.73 -27.01 -52.05
C HIS A 40 -9.68 -27.25 -50.95
N GLU A 41 -9.15 -28.48 -50.90
CA GLU A 41 -7.83 -28.72 -50.31
C GLU A 41 -6.83 -27.94 -51.17
N HIS A 42 -6.57 -26.68 -50.80
CA HIS A 42 -5.29 -26.08 -51.15
C HIS A 42 -4.23 -26.89 -50.39
N GLU A 43 -3.65 -27.91 -51.05
CA GLU A 43 -2.43 -28.58 -50.61
C GLU A 43 -1.29 -27.57 -50.59
N HIS A 44 -1.25 -26.71 -49.58
CA HIS A 44 -0.10 -25.90 -49.29
C HIS A 44 1.01 -26.84 -48.80
N VAL A 45 2.05 -27.00 -49.62
CA VAL A 45 3.26 -27.75 -49.28
C VAL A 45 3.88 -27.13 -48.04
N ASP A 46 4.19 -27.94 -47.03
CA ASP A 46 4.75 -27.49 -45.75
C ASP A 46 6.09 -26.76 -46.00
N PHE A 47 6.27 -25.54 -45.48
CA PHE A 47 7.50 -24.76 -45.68
C PHE A 47 8.79 -25.51 -45.27
N TYR A 48 8.69 -26.39 -44.27
CA TYR A 48 9.82 -27.25 -43.90
C TYR A 48 10.13 -28.26 -45.00
N GLU A 49 9.12 -28.84 -45.65
CA GLU A 49 9.30 -29.76 -46.78
C GLU A 49 9.83 -29.02 -48.01
N THR A 50 9.37 -27.79 -48.28
CA THR A 50 9.89 -26.92 -49.35
C THR A 50 11.40 -26.66 -49.21
N LEU A 51 11.89 -26.52 -47.98
CA LEU A 51 13.32 -26.33 -47.68
C LEU A 51 14.09 -27.64 -47.47
N GLU A 52 13.46 -28.81 -47.64
CA GLU A 52 14.04 -30.14 -47.36
C GLU A 52 14.53 -30.28 -45.91
N LEU A 53 13.82 -29.67 -44.96
CA LEU A 53 14.15 -29.64 -43.53
C LEU A 53 13.08 -30.31 -42.68
N THR A 54 13.45 -30.65 -41.45
CA THR A 54 12.50 -31.04 -40.41
C THR A 54 12.08 -29.82 -39.60
N MET A 55 10.91 -29.88 -38.94
CA MET A 55 10.47 -28.84 -37.99
C MET A 55 11.45 -28.57 -36.83
N GLU A 56 12.42 -29.46 -36.61
CA GLU A 56 13.44 -29.35 -35.56
C GLU A 56 14.70 -28.60 -36.06
N ALA A 57 14.70 -28.08 -37.30
CA ALA A 57 15.84 -27.40 -37.89
C ALA A 57 16.18 -26.07 -37.19
N SER A 58 17.47 -25.83 -36.96
CA SER A 58 17.99 -24.57 -36.42
C SER A 58 18.03 -23.46 -37.48
N GLU A 59 18.07 -22.20 -37.05
CA GLU A 59 18.17 -21.04 -37.96
C GLU A 59 19.37 -21.15 -38.91
N ALA A 60 20.50 -21.66 -38.42
CA ALA A 60 21.69 -21.89 -39.23
C ALA A 60 21.44 -22.95 -40.33
N GLN A 61 20.66 -24.00 -40.03
CA GLN A 61 20.28 -25.02 -41.01
C GLN A 61 19.29 -24.46 -42.04
N ILE A 62 18.32 -23.65 -41.62
CA ILE A 62 17.37 -22.96 -42.50
C ILE A 62 18.11 -22.05 -43.48
N LYS A 63 19.02 -21.20 -42.98
CA LYS A 63 19.84 -20.31 -43.82
C LYS A 63 20.73 -21.09 -44.79
N LYS A 64 21.29 -22.23 -44.37
CA LYS A 64 22.12 -23.09 -45.22
C LYS A 64 21.30 -23.78 -46.32
N ALA A 65 20.11 -24.28 -45.99
CA ALA A 65 19.20 -24.91 -46.94
C ALA A 65 18.70 -23.91 -47.99
N TYR A 66 18.26 -22.72 -47.55
CA TYR A 66 17.87 -21.63 -48.43
C TYR A 66 18.99 -21.25 -49.40
N ARG A 67 20.23 -21.04 -48.91
CA ARG A 67 21.38 -20.74 -49.79
C ARG A 67 21.59 -21.83 -50.84
N LYS A 68 21.51 -23.11 -50.47
CA LYS A 68 21.70 -24.24 -51.38
C LYS A 68 20.60 -24.31 -52.45
N LEU A 69 19.35 -24.18 -52.06
CA LEU A 69 18.19 -24.30 -52.95
C LEU A 69 18.02 -23.04 -53.83
N SER A 70 18.22 -21.85 -53.28
CA SER A 70 18.21 -20.58 -54.03
C SER A 70 19.29 -20.56 -55.12
N LEU A 71 20.49 -21.08 -54.86
CA LEU A 71 21.56 -21.23 -55.87
C LEU A 71 21.24 -22.24 -56.97
N LYS A 72 20.40 -23.24 -56.68
CA LYS A 72 19.99 -24.30 -57.61
C LYS A 72 18.85 -23.84 -58.53
N TYR A 73 17.92 -23.07 -57.99
CA TYR A 73 16.72 -22.59 -58.69
C TYR A 73 16.79 -21.11 -59.10
N HIS A 74 17.98 -20.50 -59.10
CA HIS A 74 18.14 -19.08 -59.42
C HIS A 74 17.73 -18.76 -60.87
N PRO A 75 16.95 -17.69 -61.13
CA PRO A 75 16.47 -17.32 -62.48
C PRO A 75 17.61 -17.14 -63.51
N ASP A 76 18.76 -16.60 -63.09
CA ASP A 76 19.91 -16.43 -64.00
C ASP A 76 20.53 -17.74 -64.49
N LYS A 77 20.44 -18.84 -63.71
CA LYS A 77 21.01 -20.14 -64.08
C LYS A 77 20.02 -21.00 -64.86
N ASN A 78 18.72 -20.81 -64.62
CA ASN A 78 17.64 -21.57 -65.24
C ASN A 78 16.72 -20.62 -66.03
N LYS A 79 17.27 -19.96 -67.05
CA LYS A 79 16.54 -18.99 -67.86
C LYS A 79 15.47 -19.68 -68.71
N GLY A 80 14.21 -19.30 -68.53
CA GLY A 80 13.06 -19.80 -69.30
C GLY A 80 12.42 -21.08 -68.75
N ASP A 81 12.77 -21.49 -67.54
CA ASP A 81 12.15 -22.62 -66.84
C ASP A 81 11.13 -22.10 -65.81
N GLU A 82 9.85 -22.15 -66.17
CA GLU A 82 8.72 -21.70 -65.32
C GLU A 82 8.62 -22.50 -64.01
N GLU A 83 9.00 -23.79 -64.00
CA GLU A 83 8.99 -24.60 -62.79
C GLU A 83 10.09 -24.17 -61.80
N ALA A 84 11.28 -23.83 -62.32
CA ALA A 84 12.37 -23.34 -61.50
C ALA A 84 12.05 -21.97 -60.88
N GLU A 85 11.36 -21.08 -61.61
CA GLU A 85 10.91 -19.78 -61.12
C GLU A 85 9.85 -19.94 -60.01
N SER A 86 8.82 -20.77 -60.21
CA SER A 86 7.81 -21.07 -59.18
C SER A 86 8.45 -21.66 -57.92
N ARG A 87 9.36 -22.62 -58.07
CA ARG A 87 10.09 -23.21 -56.94
C ARG A 87 10.95 -22.17 -56.21
N PHE A 88 11.58 -21.26 -56.93
CA PHE A 88 12.37 -20.18 -56.34
C PHE A 88 11.50 -19.23 -55.50
N HIS A 89 10.30 -18.88 -55.98
CA HIS A 89 9.34 -18.09 -55.23
C HIS A 89 8.86 -18.81 -53.96
N GLU A 90 8.54 -20.10 -54.04
CA GLU A 90 8.16 -20.92 -52.88
C GLU A 90 9.29 -21.01 -51.84
N ILE A 91 10.53 -21.26 -52.29
CA ILE A 91 11.72 -21.31 -51.42
C ILE A 91 11.97 -19.95 -50.74
N SER A 92 11.76 -18.85 -51.47
CA SER A 92 11.93 -17.50 -50.94
C SER A 92 10.88 -17.17 -49.88
N ARG A 93 9.61 -17.54 -50.14
CA ARG A 93 8.51 -17.39 -49.16
C ARG A 93 8.74 -18.25 -47.93
N ALA A 94 9.15 -19.51 -48.10
CA ALA A 94 9.46 -20.41 -47.01
C ALA A 94 10.60 -19.85 -46.13
N TYR A 95 11.63 -19.26 -46.74
CA TYR A 95 12.71 -18.62 -46.00
C TYR A 95 12.26 -17.34 -45.28
N GLU A 96 11.45 -16.48 -45.90
CA GLU A 96 10.94 -15.28 -45.25
C GLU A 96 10.18 -15.62 -43.95
N VAL A 97 9.32 -16.64 -44.01
CA VAL A 97 8.51 -17.07 -42.86
C VAL A 97 9.35 -17.78 -41.81
N LEU A 98 10.23 -18.71 -42.22
CA LEU A 98 11.01 -19.53 -41.28
C LEU A 98 12.26 -18.83 -40.73
N SER A 99 12.69 -17.72 -41.33
CA SER A 99 13.84 -16.94 -40.86
C SER A 99 13.51 -15.95 -39.76
N ASP A 100 12.29 -15.41 -39.74
CA ASP A 100 11.80 -14.53 -38.68
C ASP A 100 11.23 -15.37 -37.51
N PRO A 101 11.74 -15.21 -36.28
CA PRO A 101 11.27 -15.98 -35.12
C PRO A 101 9.77 -15.83 -34.83
N GLN A 102 9.21 -14.63 -35.00
CA GLN A 102 7.80 -14.36 -34.75
C GLN A 102 6.93 -15.00 -35.84
N LYS A 103 7.25 -14.79 -37.12
CA LYS A 103 6.50 -15.40 -38.24
C LYS A 103 6.58 -16.93 -38.20
N ARG A 104 7.76 -17.48 -37.91
CA ARG A 104 7.96 -18.92 -37.73
C ARG A 104 7.07 -19.47 -36.60
N GLN A 105 6.98 -18.76 -35.48
CA GLN A 105 6.12 -19.15 -34.38
C GLN A 105 4.64 -19.14 -34.76
N VAL A 106 4.18 -18.13 -35.53
CA VAL A 106 2.81 -18.11 -36.06
C VAL A 106 2.55 -19.33 -36.94
N TYR A 107 3.46 -19.61 -37.87
CA TYR A 107 3.37 -20.76 -38.78
C TYR A 107 3.38 -22.10 -38.04
N ASP A 108 4.29 -22.28 -37.07
CA ASP A 108 4.39 -23.51 -36.27
C ASP A 108 3.14 -23.76 -35.40
N LEU A 109 2.45 -22.70 -34.98
CA LEU A 109 1.25 -22.77 -34.13
C LEU A 109 -0.05 -22.92 -34.93
N GLU A 110 -0.20 -22.16 -36.01
CA GLU A 110 -1.47 -21.96 -36.71
C GLU A 110 -1.45 -22.42 -38.18
N GLY A 111 -0.29 -22.75 -38.75
CA GLY A 111 -0.13 -23.11 -40.16
C GLY A 111 -0.27 -21.91 -41.11
N PHE A 112 -0.46 -22.20 -42.39
CA PHE A 112 -0.58 -21.20 -43.47
C PHE A 112 -1.70 -20.18 -43.23
N GLU A 113 -2.87 -20.64 -42.77
CA GLU A 113 -4.03 -19.76 -42.51
C GLU A 113 -3.76 -18.71 -41.43
N GLY A 114 -2.96 -19.05 -40.42
CA GLY A 114 -2.57 -18.12 -39.36
C GLY A 114 -1.61 -17.04 -39.84
N LEU A 115 -0.66 -17.43 -40.70
CA LEU A 115 0.29 -16.50 -41.31
C LEU A 115 -0.43 -15.49 -42.21
N GLU A 116 -1.36 -15.94 -43.05
CA GLU A 116 -2.10 -15.06 -43.96
C GLU A 116 -2.99 -14.05 -43.21
N ARG A 117 -3.51 -14.42 -42.05
CA ARG A 117 -4.26 -13.51 -41.16
C ARG A 117 -3.36 -12.46 -40.52
N ASP A 118 -2.18 -12.86 -40.06
CA ASP A 118 -1.19 -11.97 -39.44
C ASP A 118 -0.68 -10.94 -40.47
N GLU A 119 -0.42 -11.38 -41.71
CA GLU A 119 -0.02 -10.53 -42.85
C GLU A 119 -1.15 -9.57 -43.29
N LYS A 120 -2.41 -10.02 -43.33
CA LYS A 120 -3.57 -9.17 -43.67
C LYS A 120 -3.93 -8.17 -42.56
N SER A 121 -3.54 -8.44 -41.31
CA SER A 121 -3.83 -7.57 -40.16
C SER A 121 -2.78 -6.49 -39.91
N GLY A 122 -1.65 -6.49 -40.64
CA GLY A 122 -0.71 -5.37 -40.73
C GLY A 122 -0.19 -4.82 -39.39
N GLY A 123 0.04 -5.69 -38.39
CA GLY A 123 0.57 -5.28 -37.08
C GLY A 123 -0.34 -4.34 -36.27
N ARG A 124 -1.60 -4.15 -36.65
CA ARG A 124 -2.56 -3.38 -35.85
C ARG A 124 -3.16 -4.26 -34.75
N PRO A 125 -3.22 -3.77 -33.49
CA PRO A 125 -3.99 -4.45 -32.45
C PRO A 125 -5.44 -4.56 -32.92
N SER A 126 -5.99 -5.77 -32.84
CA SER A 126 -7.34 -6.10 -33.30
C SER A 126 -8.35 -5.03 -32.88
N SER A 127 -9.00 -4.41 -33.87
CA SER A 127 -10.02 -3.41 -33.65
C SER A 127 -11.22 -4.05 -32.92
N PRO A 128 -11.80 -3.40 -31.90
CA PRO A 128 -13.03 -3.86 -31.24
C PRO A 128 -14.20 -4.11 -32.21
N PHE A 129 -14.12 -3.60 -33.44
CA PHE A 129 -15.13 -3.78 -34.49
C PHE A 129 -15.13 -5.20 -35.12
N ASP A 130 -13.99 -5.91 -35.14
CA ASP A 130 -13.91 -7.29 -35.68
C ASP A 130 -14.61 -8.31 -34.77
N ALA A 131 -14.80 -8.00 -33.48
CA ALA A 131 -15.58 -8.81 -32.55
C ALA A 131 -17.10 -8.70 -32.79
N PHE A 132 -17.56 -7.68 -33.52
CA PHE A 132 -18.98 -7.40 -33.75
C PHE A 132 -19.51 -7.97 -35.09
N PHE A 133 -18.65 -8.11 -36.10
CA PHE A 133 -19.00 -8.67 -37.41
C PHE A 133 -18.46 -10.11 -37.58
N GLY A 134 -19.02 -11.05 -36.81
CA GLY A 134 -19.28 -12.41 -37.29
C GLY A 134 -18.12 -13.40 -37.54
N GLY A 135 -16.89 -13.13 -37.11
CA GLY A 135 -15.80 -14.10 -37.15
C GLY A 135 -15.43 -14.60 -35.74
N GLY A 136 -15.68 -15.86 -35.43
CA GLY A 136 -15.34 -16.44 -34.12
C GLY A 136 -13.84 -16.31 -33.81
N GLY A 137 -13.48 -15.28 -33.05
CA GLY A 137 -12.11 -15.05 -32.58
C GLY A 137 -11.63 -16.26 -31.79
N LYS A 138 -10.50 -16.85 -32.20
CA LYS A 138 -9.86 -17.93 -31.43
C LYS A 138 -9.62 -17.40 -30.01
N GLN A 139 -10.07 -18.15 -29.01
CA GLN A 139 -9.88 -17.79 -27.61
C GLN A 139 -8.37 -17.68 -27.31
N ARG A 140 -7.92 -16.57 -26.71
CA ARG A 140 -6.54 -16.37 -26.28
C ARG A 140 -6.32 -16.97 -24.88
N GLY A 141 -5.18 -17.60 -24.69
CA GLY A 141 -4.74 -18.18 -23.41
C GLY A 141 -4.26 -17.11 -22.43
N PRO A 142 -4.10 -17.47 -21.15
CA PRO A 142 -3.64 -16.54 -20.12
C PRO A 142 -2.15 -16.16 -20.30
N ASP A 143 -1.82 -14.94 -19.90
CA ASP A 143 -0.44 -14.45 -19.85
C ASP A 143 0.26 -14.97 -18.59
N ALA A 144 1.59 -15.12 -18.67
CA ALA A 144 2.44 -15.57 -17.57
C ALA A 144 3.43 -14.47 -17.19
N ALA A 145 3.47 -14.07 -15.92
CA ALA A 145 4.43 -13.10 -15.41
C ALA A 145 5.64 -13.81 -14.78
N VAL A 146 6.86 -13.34 -15.08
CA VAL A 146 8.12 -13.84 -14.53
C VAL A 146 8.90 -12.68 -13.95
N ASP A 147 9.19 -12.74 -12.65
CA ASP A 147 9.96 -11.69 -11.97
C ASP A 147 11.46 -11.89 -12.21
N VAL A 148 12.08 -10.94 -12.91
CA VAL A 148 13.52 -10.96 -13.21
C VAL A 148 14.23 -10.01 -12.25
N ARG A 149 15.12 -10.56 -11.42
CA ARG A 149 15.94 -9.76 -10.51
C ARG A 149 17.08 -9.09 -11.27
N VAL A 150 17.18 -7.78 -11.13
CA VAL A 150 18.19 -6.93 -11.79
C VAL A 150 18.92 -6.07 -10.76
N THR A 151 20.23 -5.92 -10.90
CA THR A 151 21.00 -5.04 -10.02
C THR A 151 20.94 -3.59 -10.50
N LEU A 152 21.35 -2.64 -9.66
CA LEU A 152 21.34 -1.23 -10.01
C LEU A 152 22.40 -0.90 -11.08
N GLU A 153 23.54 -1.60 -11.06
CA GLU A 153 24.61 -1.49 -12.07
C GLU A 153 24.14 -2.00 -13.44
N GLU A 154 23.35 -3.09 -13.45
CA GLU A 154 22.76 -3.63 -14.68
C GLU A 154 21.76 -2.63 -15.29
N LEU A 155 20.97 -1.94 -14.47
CA LEU A 155 20.06 -0.87 -14.92
C LEU A 155 20.80 0.39 -15.38
N TYR A 156 21.99 0.66 -14.84
CA TYR A 156 22.81 1.81 -15.20
C TYR A 156 23.58 1.58 -16.51
N ASN A 157 24.28 0.45 -16.62
CA ASN A 157 25.16 0.14 -17.76
C ASN A 157 24.41 -0.52 -18.93
N GLY A 158 23.24 -1.10 -18.66
CA GLY A 158 22.53 -2.01 -19.54
C GLY A 158 23.10 -3.43 -19.42
N ALA A 159 22.24 -4.44 -19.56
CA ALA A 159 22.62 -5.84 -19.43
C ALA A 159 21.70 -6.75 -20.24
N GLN A 160 22.11 -8.00 -20.46
CA GLN A 160 21.23 -9.05 -20.98
C GLN A 160 20.98 -10.07 -19.87
N LYS A 161 19.70 -10.34 -19.56
CA LYS A 161 19.31 -11.35 -18.58
C LYS A 161 18.57 -12.48 -19.24
N GLN A 162 19.01 -13.70 -18.94
CA GLN A 162 18.35 -14.92 -19.38
C GLN A 162 17.53 -15.49 -18.24
N ALA A 163 16.28 -15.84 -18.50
CA ALA A 163 15.45 -16.60 -17.58
C ALA A 163 14.94 -17.87 -18.25
N GLN A 164 15.15 -19.00 -17.57
CA GLN A 164 14.65 -20.30 -17.98
C GLN A 164 13.29 -20.55 -17.33
N PHE A 165 12.30 -20.91 -18.13
CA PHE A 165 10.97 -21.28 -17.64
C PHE A 165 10.46 -22.53 -18.35
N SER A 166 9.67 -23.32 -17.63
CA SER A 166 9.04 -24.53 -18.15
C SER A 166 7.61 -24.21 -18.57
N ARG A 167 7.24 -24.56 -19.80
CA ARG A 167 5.89 -24.33 -20.33
C ARG A 167 5.34 -25.58 -21.02
N ASN A 168 4.02 -25.65 -21.10
CA ASN A 168 3.35 -26.66 -21.92
C ASN A 168 3.34 -26.22 -23.39
N VAL A 169 3.90 -27.04 -24.29
CA VAL A 169 3.84 -26.82 -25.74
C VAL A 169 3.06 -27.91 -26.44
N ILE A 170 2.46 -27.60 -27.58
CA ILE A 170 1.73 -28.58 -28.37
C ILE A 170 2.71 -29.69 -28.81
N CYS A 171 2.31 -30.95 -28.60
CA CYS A 171 3.14 -32.09 -28.93
C CYS A 171 3.37 -32.15 -30.44
N ARG A 172 4.60 -31.83 -30.87
CA ARG A 172 5.01 -31.78 -32.28
C ARG A 172 4.75 -33.09 -33.02
N LYS A 173 4.96 -34.25 -32.38
CA LYS A 173 4.77 -35.59 -33.00
C LYS A 173 3.31 -35.97 -33.27
N CYS A 174 2.34 -35.36 -32.59
CA CYS A 174 0.91 -35.59 -32.87
C CYS A 174 0.16 -34.34 -33.31
N ARG A 175 0.85 -33.19 -33.47
CA ARG A 175 0.29 -31.88 -33.81
C ARG A 175 -0.97 -31.56 -32.97
N GLY A 176 -0.91 -31.82 -31.67
CA GLY A 176 -2.03 -31.55 -30.73
C GLY A 176 -3.23 -32.48 -30.80
N THR A 177 -3.19 -33.55 -31.60
CA THR A 177 -4.30 -34.52 -31.70
C THR A 177 -4.36 -35.52 -30.54
N GLY A 178 -3.20 -35.82 -29.92
CA GLY A 178 -3.05 -36.83 -28.87
C GLY A 178 -3.00 -38.28 -29.38
N ALA A 179 -3.11 -38.49 -30.70
CA ALA A 179 -3.10 -39.81 -31.32
C ALA A 179 -1.70 -40.21 -31.82
N LYS A 180 -1.40 -41.52 -31.84
CA LYS A 180 -0.17 -42.02 -32.47
C LYS A 180 -0.19 -41.72 -33.97
N GLY A 181 0.75 -40.89 -34.43
CA GLY A 181 0.87 -40.46 -35.83
C GLY A 181 -0.23 -39.51 -36.31
N GLY A 182 -0.90 -38.78 -35.41
CA GLY A 182 -1.89 -37.75 -35.79
C GLY A 182 -3.26 -38.28 -36.22
N LYS A 183 -3.40 -39.58 -36.49
CA LYS A 183 -4.63 -40.18 -37.04
C LYS A 183 -5.74 -40.26 -36.00
N THR A 184 -6.80 -39.48 -36.22
CA THR A 184 -8.00 -39.46 -35.36
C THR A 184 -9.23 -39.89 -36.14
N THR A 185 -10.24 -40.38 -35.44
CA THR A 185 -11.55 -40.78 -36.01
C THR A 185 -12.65 -39.98 -35.32
N THR A 186 -13.67 -39.57 -36.06
CA THR A 186 -14.82 -38.84 -35.49
C THR A 186 -15.53 -39.71 -34.45
N CYS A 187 -15.90 -39.10 -33.32
CA CYS A 187 -16.55 -39.84 -32.25
C CYS A 187 -17.98 -40.19 -32.66
N LYS A 188 -18.24 -41.47 -32.92
CA LYS A 188 -19.56 -41.97 -33.30
C LYS A 188 -20.70 -41.64 -32.30
N LYS A 189 -20.39 -41.35 -31.03
CA LYS A 189 -21.40 -41.07 -29.99
C LYS A 189 -21.91 -39.62 -30.01
N CYS A 190 -21.07 -38.66 -30.37
CA CYS A 190 -21.45 -37.24 -30.44
C CYS A 190 -21.40 -36.67 -31.86
N GLY A 191 -21.03 -37.48 -32.86
CA GLY A 191 -20.92 -37.03 -34.25
C GLY A 191 -19.85 -35.96 -34.46
N GLY A 192 -18.85 -35.87 -33.59
CA GLY A 192 -17.82 -34.82 -33.65
C GLY A 192 -18.06 -33.60 -32.76
N SER A 193 -19.29 -33.39 -32.28
CA SER A 193 -19.66 -32.20 -31.48
C SER A 193 -18.98 -32.12 -30.10
N GLY A 194 -18.47 -33.23 -29.58
CA GLY A 194 -17.79 -33.29 -28.28
C GLY A 194 -18.71 -33.28 -27.06
N HIS A 195 -19.97 -32.88 -27.21
CA HIS A 195 -20.99 -32.89 -26.16
C HIS A 195 -22.15 -33.83 -26.54
N VAL A 196 -22.92 -34.25 -25.54
CA VAL A 196 -24.17 -35.01 -25.72
C VAL A 196 -25.26 -34.36 -24.88
N LEU A 197 -26.46 -34.23 -25.43
CA LEU A 197 -27.62 -33.72 -24.70
C LEU A 197 -28.19 -34.83 -23.82
N VAL A 198 -28.25 -34.60 -22.51
CA VAL A 198 -28.82 -35.53 -21.54
C VAL A 198 -30.08 -34.88 -20.96
N GLN A 199 -31.23 -35.54 -21.10
CA GLN A 199 -32.47 -35.12 -20.43
C GLN A 199 -32.45 -35.57 -18.97
N GLN A 200 -32.44 -34.62 -18.04
CA GLN A 200 -32.56 -34.90 -16.61
C GLN A 200 -33.94 -34.44 -16.13
N LYS A 201 -34.73 -35.37 -15.57
CA LYS A 201 -35.99 -35.04 -14.89
C LYS A 201 -35.65 -34.41 -13.53
N MET A 202 -35.96 -33.13 -13.37
CA MET A 202 -35.79 -32.42 -12.09
C MET A 202 -37.05 -32.45 -11.22
N GLY A 203 -38.15 -33.04 -11.72
CA GLY A 203 -39.38 -33.28 -10.96
C GLY A 203 -40.48 -33.91 -11.81
N PRO A 204 -41.66 -34.18 -11.22
CA PRO A 204 -42.84 -34.63 -11.97
C PRO A 204 -43.24 -33.55 -13.00
N GLY A 205 -43.22 -33.90 -14.30
CA GLY A 205 -43.58 -32.99 -15.39
C GLY A 205 -42.51 -32.01 -15.86
N PHE A 206 -41.31 -31.99 -15.24
CA PHE A 206 -40.25 -31.04 -15.60
C PHE A 206 -38.93 -31.76 -15.96
N SER A 207 -38.61 -31.81 -17.26
CA SER A 207 -37.34 -32.34 -17.77
C SER A 207 -36.55 -31.25 -18.49
N VAL A 208 -35.32 -31.03 -18.06
CA VAL A 208 -34.40 -30.07 -18.68
C VAL A 208 -33.36 -30.85 -19.49
N GLN A 209 -33.09 -30.39 -20.72
CA GLN A 209 -31.98 -30.88 -21.52
C GLN A 209 -30.70 -30.15 -21.10
N MET A 210 -29.71 -30.88 -20.58
CA MET A 210 -28.40 -30.33 -20.27
C MET A 210 -27.35 -30.86 -21.24
N GLN A 211 -26.45 -29.99 -21.70
CA GLN A 211 -25.28 -30.43 -22.45
C GLN A 211 -24.23 -30.97 -21.48
N GLN A 212 -23.85 -32.24 -21.66
CA GLN A 212 -22.75 -32.85 -20.93
C GLN A 212 -21.61 -33.21 -21.88
N PRO A 213 -20.33 -33.16 -21.45
CA PRO A 213 -19.22 -33.62 -22.27
C PRO A 213 -19.41 -35.09 -22.63
N CYS A 214 -19.25 -35.44 -23.91
CA CYS A 214 -19.49 -36.79 -24.39
C CYS A 214 -18.61 -37.80 -23.65
N PRO A 215 -19.17 -38.83 -22.99
CA PRO A 215 -18.39 -39.74 -22.13
C PRO A 215 -17.42 -40.63 -22.93
N LYS A 216 -17.64 -40.80 -24.24
CA LYS A 216 -16.78 -41.63 -25.10
C LYS A 216 -15.52 -40.89 -25.55
N CYS A 217 -15.61 -39.61 -25.87
CA CYS A 217 -14.45 -38.80 -26.24
C CYS A 217 -13.98 -37.87 -25.11
N GLY A 218 -14.68 -37.79 -23.98
CA GLY A 218 -14.40 -36.85 -22.89
C GLY A 218 -14.39 -35.39 -23.35
N GLY A 219 -15.39 -34.97 -24.14
CA GLY A 219 -15.42 -33.59 -24.68
C GLY A 219 -14.67 -33.37 -26.00
N ARG A 220 -13.81 -34.30 -26.42
CA ARG A 220 -12.85 -34.06 -27.52
C ARG A 220 -13.40 -34.09 -28.95
N GLY A 221 -14.62 -34.57 -29.19
CA GLY A 221 -15.22 -34.74 -30.52
C GLY A 221 -14.58 -35.83 -31.41
N LYS A 222 -13.30 -36.12 -31.23
CA LYS A 222 -12.53 -37.15 -31.94
C LYS A 222 -12.02 -38.23 -30.96
N THR A 223 -11.89 -39.46 -31.46
CA THR A 223 -11.37 -40.63 -30.74
C THR A 223 -10.18 -41.24 -31.50
N PHE A 224 -9.24 -41.85 -30.79
CA PHE A 224 -8.08 -42.51 -31.38
C PHE A 224 -7.92 -43.94 -30.84
N LYS A 225 -7.36 -44.84 -31.66
CA LYS A 225 -7.12 -46.25 -31.28
C LYS A 225 -5.90 -46.43 -30.36
N LYS A 226 -4.83 -45.65 -30.58
CA LYS A 226 -3.59 -45.67 -29.78
C LYS A 226 -3.19 -44.24 -29.40
N ALA A 227 -2.89 -44.04 -28.12
CA ALA A 227 -2.38 -42.77 -27.62
C ALA A 227 -1.00 -42.45 -28.20
N CYS A 228 -0.69 -41.17 -28.38
CA CYS A 228 0.65 -40.74 -28.74
C CYS A 228 1.64 -41.13 -27.62
N PRO A 229 2.76 -41.81 -27.93
CA PRO A 229 3.72 -42.24 -26.91
C PRO A 229 4.51 -41.09 -26.28
N PHE A 230 4.55 -39.91 -26.90
CA PHE A 230 5.32 -38.76 -26.40
C PHE A 230 4.53 -37.92 -25.41
N CYS A 231 3.24 -37.65 -25.68
CA CYS A 231 2.38 -36.89 -24.78
C CYS A 231 1.41 -37.76 -23.97
N ASN A 232 1.45 -39.09 -24.14
CA ASN A 232 0.52 -40.05 -23.53
C ASN A 232 -0.97 -39.69 -23.72
N GLY A 233 -1.32 -39.09 -24.86
CA GLY A 233 -2.68 -38.63 -25.15
C GLY A 233 -3.06 -37.24 -24.61
N ASN A 234 -2.17 -36.56 -23.88
CA ASN A 234 -2.41 -35.23 -23.29
C ASN A 234 -2.30 -34.05 -24.28
N LYS A 235 -1.91 -34.30 -25.53
CA LYS A 235 -1.74 -33.33 -26.62
C LYS A 235 -0.63 -32.29 -26.44
N VAL A 236 -0.17 -32.05 -25.22
CA VAL A 236 0.93 -31.15 -24.86
C VAL A 236 2.08 -31.89 -24.18
N VAL A 237 3.28 -31.32 -24.25
CA VAL A 237 4.49 -31.78 -23.56
C VAL A 237 5.14 -30.59 -22.85
N LYS A 238 5.85 -30.83 -21.73
CA LYS A 238 6.62 -29.78 -21.06
C LYS A 238 7.92 -29.52 -21.83
N GLU A 239 8.21 -28.26 -22.11
CA GLU A 239 9.42 -27.78 -22.76
C GLU A 239 10.02 -26.66 -21.89
N ASP A 240 11.31 -26.78 -21.58
CA ASP A 240 12.06 -25.71 -20.91
C ASP A 240 12.61 -24.77 -21.98
N LYS A 241 12.27 -23.49 -21.88
CA LYS A 241 12.72 -22.45 -22.81
C LYS A 241 13.47 -21.37 -22.05
N VAL A 242 14.55 -20.89 -22.65
CA VAL A 242 15.32 -19.74 -22.16
C VAL A 242 14.92 -18.53 -22.99
N LEU A 243 14.44 -17.47 -22.34
CA LEU A 243 14.23 -16.18 -22.98
C LEU A 243 15.28 -15.20 -22.46
N THR A 244 15.82 -14.42 -23.40
CA THR A 244 16.79 -13.35 -23.13
C THR A 244 16.05 -12.02 -23.17
N ALA A 245 16.09 -11.29 -22.07
CA ALA A 245 15.61 -9.92 -21.98
C ALA A 245 16.78 -8.95 -22.06
N ASP A 246 16.67 -7.99 -22.97
CA ASP A 246 17.59 -6.86 -23.08
C ASP A 246 17.15 -5.77 -22.12
N ILE A 247 18.01 -5.46 -21.15
CA ILE A 247 17.79 -4.42 -20.15
C ILE A 247 18.47 -3.15 -20.66
N GLU A 248 17.66 -2.20 -21.10
CA GLU A 248 18.15 -0.91 -21.57
C GLU A 248 18.58 -0.02 -20.40
N ARG A 249 19.51 0.89 -20.69
CA ARG A 249 20.00 1.87 -19.72
C ARG A 249 18.86 2.75 -19.22
N GLY A 250 18.81 2.94 -17.91
CA GLY A 250 17.80 3.79 -17.27
C GLY A 250 16.44 3.14 -17.08
N MET A 251 16.23 1.89 -17.54
CA MET A 251 14.94 1.20 -17.36
C MET A 251 14.47 1.25 -15.89
N PRO A 252 13.22 1.64 -15.61
CA PRO A 252 12.73 1.71 -14.24
C PRO A 252 12.52 0.32 -13.65
N SER A 253 12.50 0.22 -12.31
CA SER A 253 12.00 -1.00 -11.69
C SER A 253 10.50 -1.16 -11.97
N GLN A 254 10.03 -2.41 -12.00
CA GLN A 254 8.70 -2.84 -12.42
C GLN A 254 8.41 -2.65 -13.91
N HIS A 255 9.41 -2.27 -14.73
CA HIS A 255 9.24 -2.27 -16.17
C HIS A 255 8.95 -3.69 -16.69
N GLU A 256 8.10 -3.79 -17.70
CA GLU A 256 7.61 -5.06 -18.24
C GLU A 256 8.13 -5.26 -19.66
N ILE A 257 8.89 -6.34 -19.86
CA ILE A 257 9.36 -6.77 -21.17
C ILE A 257 8.47 -7.91 -21.64
N VAL A 258 7.77 -7.71 -22.76
CA VAL A 258 6.72 -8.62 -23.23
C VAL A 258 7.25 -9.53 -24.33
N PHE A 259 7.18 -10.83 -24.11
CA PHE A 259 7.45 -11.87 -25.10
C PHE A 259 6.11 -12.42 -25.61
N GLU A 260 5.79 -12.10 -26.87
CA GLU A 260 4.49 -12.43 -27.45
C GLU A 260 4.32 -13.93 -27.71
N ARG A 261 3.12 -14.45 -27.40
CA ARG A 261 2.73 -15.86 -27.67
C ARG A 261 3.66 -16.92 -27.06
N GLU A 262 4.47 -16.56 -26.06
CA GLU A 262 5.42 -17.46 -25.41
C GLU A 262 4.87 -18.25 -24.21
N SER A 263 3.63 -17.96 -23.78
CA SER A 263 2.97 -18.62 -22.63
C SER A 263 2.59 -20.08 -22.95
N GLU A 264 1.84 -20.72 -22.04
CA GLU A 264 1.33 -22.07 -22.23
C GLU A 264 0.52 -22.22 -23.53
N GLN A 265 0.85 -23.23 -24.32
CA GLN A 265 0.11 -23.57 -25.52
C GLN A 265 -0.97 -24.61 -25.21
N ARG A 266 -2.13 -24.43 -25.82
CA ARG A 266 -3.23 -25.41 -25.77
C ARG A 266 -3.81 -25.61 -27.17
N PRO A 267 -4.16 -26.84 -27.57
CA PRO A 267 -4.75 -27.08 -28.88
C PRO A 267 -6.02 -26.26 -29.10
N GLY A 268 -6.03 -25.43 -30.16
CA GLY A 268 -7.16 -24.58 -30.52
C GLY A 268 -7.26 -23.22 -29.79
N ILE A 269 -6.27 -22.88 -28.95
CA ILE A 269 -6.20 -21.63 -28.20
C ILE A 269 -4.90 -20.92 -28.57
N VAL A 270 -4.96 -19.62 -28.87
CA VAL A 270 -3.77 -18.81 -29.16
C VAL A 270 -3.00 -18.59 -27.85
N PRO A 271 -1.70 -18.89 -27.76
CA PRO A 271 -0.94 -18.70 -26.52
C PRO A 271 -0.95 -17.24 -26.03
N GLY A 272 -0.95 -17.06 -24.71
CA GLY A 272 -0.73 -15.76 -24.09
C GLY A 272 0.74 -15.30 -24.16
N ASN A 273 1.04 -14.16 -23.57
CA ASN A 273 2.38 -13.59 -23.49
C ASN A 273 3.13 -14.06 -22.24
N VAL A 274 4.46 -14.02 -22.31
CA VAL A 274 5.32 -14.08 -21.12
C VAL A 274 5.82 -12.67 -20.84
N ILE A 275 5.54 -12.16 -19.65
CA ILE A 275 5.85 -10.79 -19.25
C ILE A 275 6.97 -10.85 -18.21
N PHE A 276 8.15 -10.37 -18.56
CA PHE A 276 9.27 -10.26 -17.64
C PHE A 276 9.15 -8.94 -16.88
N ARG A 277 8.91 -9.02 -15.58
CA ARG A 277 8.81 -7.85 -14.70
C ARG A 277 10.14 -7.64 -13.99
N LEU A 278 10.76 -6.49 -14.22
CA LEU A 278 12.07 -6.19 -13.65
C LEU A 278 11.96 -5.81 -12.17
N HIS A 279 12.60 -6.56 -11.28
CA HIS A 279 12.68 -6.25 -9.86
C HIS A 279 14.10 -5.83 -9.48
N GLN A 280 14.27 -4.56 -9.12
CA GLN A 280 15.55 -4.02 -8.70
C GLN A 280 15.94 -4.61 -7.33
N VAL A 281 17.14 -5.18 -7.27
CA VAL A 281 17.74 -5.63 -6.01
C VAL A 281 18.26 -4.41 -5.23
N PRO A 282 18.01 -4.34 -3.91
CA PRO A 282 18.58 -3.28 -3.08
C PRO A 282 20.12 -3.25 -3.17
N HIS A 283 20.69 -2.08 -3.44
CA HIS A 283 22.14 -1.87 -3.50
C HIS A 283 22.67 -1.44 -2.11
N SER A 284 23.93 -1.74 -1.80
CA SER A 284 24.51 -1.48 -0.48
C SER A 284 24.78 0.00 -0.19
N HIS A 285 25.09 0.78 -1.23
CA HIS A 285 25.51 2.19 -1.08
C HIS A 285 24.60 3.19 -1.78
N PHE A 286 23.79 2.75 -2.74
CA PHE A 286 22.99 3.62 -3.60
C PHE A 286 21.52 3.28 -3.47
N ARG A 287 20.68 4.31 -3.40
CA ARG A 287 19.23 4.17 -3.46
C ARG A 287 18.71 4.98 -4.64
N ARG A 288 18.01 4.32 -5.56
CA ARG A 288 17.41 4.97 -6.74
C ARG A 288 16.07 5.60 -6.36
N ALA A 289 15.87 6.86 -6.76
CA ALA A 289 14.59 7.56 -6.68
C ALA A 289 14.29 8.23 -8.03
N GLY A 290 13.50 7.56 -8.88
CA GLY A 290 13.30 8.00 -10.26
C GLY A 290 14.59 7.92 -11.06
N ASP A 291 15.02 9.05 -11.61
CA ASP A 291 16.30 9.19 -12.34
C ASP A 291 17.44 9.66 -11.42
N ASP A 292 17.13 10.02 -10.17
CA ASP A 292 18.13 10.45 -9.19
C ASP A 292 18.66 9.27 -8.36
N LEU A 293 19.91 9.41 -7.90
CA LEU A 293 20.58 8.48 -7.01
C LEU A 293 20.80 9.13 -5.65
N HIS A 294 20.57 8.38 -4.57
CA HIS A 294 20.93 8.78 -3.22
C HIS A 294 22.09 7.94 -2.71
N PHE A 295 23.08 8.60 -2.12
CA PHE A 295 24.27 7.96 -1.54
C PHE A 295 24.52 8.51 -0.14
N ASP A 296 24.76 7.62 0.83
CA ASP A 296 25.03 8.01 2.22
C ASP A 296 26.54 8.09 2.43
N LEU A 297 27.06 9.31 2.61
CA LEU A 297 28.48 9.59 2.84
C LEU A 297 28.75 9.83 4.32
N ALA A 298 29.48 8.90 4.93
CA ALA A 298 30.01 9.09 6.27
C ALA A 298 31.27 9.99 6.25
N ILE A 299 31.19 11.12 6.95
CA ILE A 299 32.31 12.05 7.16
C ILE A 299 32.61 12.21 8.65
N SER A 300 33.89 12.41 9.00
CA SER A 300 34.26 12.71 10.39
C SER A 300 33.83 14.13 10.78
N LEU A 301 33.77 14.43 12.08
CA LEU A 301 33.51 15.79 12.56
C LEU A 301 34.56 16.80 12.06
N GLU A 302 35.83 16.38 11.94
CA GLU A 302 36.89 17.22 11.38
C GLU A 302 36.61 17.56 9.91
N GLU A 303 36.29 16.53 9.12
CA GLU A 303 35.92 16.64 7.70
C GLU A 303 34.66 17.49 7.49
N ALA A 304 33.70 17.42 8.41
CA ALA A 304 32.50 18.25 8.36
C ALA A 304 32.80 19.74 8.61
N LEU A 305 33.80 20.06 9.44
CA LEU A 305 34.15 21.44 9.80
C LEU A 305 35.18 22.08 8.85
N LEU A 306 36.20 21.31 8.43
CA LEU A 306 37.30 21.81 7.59
C LEU A 306 37.06 21.57 6.09
N GLY A 307 36.05 20.76 5.75
CA GLY A 307 35.86 20.25 4.41
C GLY A 307 36.50 18.88 4.23
N TYR A 308 36.08 18.20 3.16
CA TYR A 308 36.51 16.84 2.84
C TYR A 308 36.75 16.68 1.35
N ARG A 309 37.51 15.65 1.00
CA ARG A 309 37.74 15.22 -0.38
C ARG A 309 37.85 13.70 -0.42
N LYS A 310 36.75 13.02 -0.72
CA LYS A 310 36.66 11.55 -0.73
C LYS A 310 36.37 11.01 -2.12
N PRO A 311 37.17 10.05 -2.62
CA PRO A 311 36.84 9.31 -3.83
C PRO A 311 35.73 8.29 -3.53
N MET A 312 34.77 8.18 -4.45
CA MET A 312 33.66 7.24 -4.40
C MET A 312 33.55 6.53 -5.75
N LYS A 313 33.31 5.21 -5.73
CA LYS A 313 33.10 4.43 -6.96
C LYS A 313 31.64 4.46 -7.36
N HIS A 314 31.37 4.92 -8.58
CA HIS A 314 30.05 4.94 -9.17
C HIS A 314 29.67 3.56 -9.74
N LEU A 315 28.41 3.39 -10.15
CA LEU A 315 27.82 2.19 -10.76
C LEU A 315 28.47 1.72 -12.09
N ASP A 316 29.28 2.54 -12.73
CA ASP A 316 30.07 2.23 -13.94
C ASP A 316 31.56 2.04 -13.63
N ASP A 317 31.89 1.81 -12.35
CA ASP A 317 33.25 1.70 -11.81
C ASP A 317 34.12 2.97 -11.93
N ARG A 318 33.58 4.09 -12.44
CA ARG A 318 34.31 5.36 -12.47
C ARG A 318 34.42 5.95 -11.06
N THR A 319 35.55 6.62 -10.79
CA THR A 319 35.76 7.26 -9.49
C THR A 319 35.33 8.72 -9.54
N VAL A 320 34.31 9.07 -8.77
CA VAL A 320 33.81 10.44 -8.59
C VAL A 320 34.36 10.97 -7.28
N VAL A 321 34.98 12.16 -7.32
CA VAL A 321 35.54 12.78 -6.11
C VAL A 321 34.50 13.72 -5.52
N LEU A 322 33.95 13.33 -4.37
CA LEU A 322 33.07 14.16 -3.57
C LEU A 322 33.93 15.10 -2.72
N ALA A 323 33.82 16.40 -2.96
CA ALA A 323 34.63 17.39 -2.26
C ALA A 323 33.80 18.60 -1.82
N SER A 324 34.16 19.16 -0.68
CA SER A 324 33.68 20.46 -0.23
C SER A 324 34.68 21.13 0.69
N SER A 325 34.76 22.46 0.59
CA SER A 325 35.53 23.34 1.47
C SER A 325 34.68 24.03 2.54
N GLU A 326 33.35 23.84 2.51
CA GLU A 326 32.42 24.52 3.41
C GLU A 326 32.00 23.62 4.58
N VAL A 327 31.61 24.25 5.69
CA VAL A 327 31.07 23.53 6.85
C VAL A 327 29.81 22.78 6.44
N THR A 328 29.85 21.47 6.62
CA THR A 328 28.75 20.56 6.26
C THR A 328 27.90 20.30 7.50
N LYS A 329 26.59 20.59 7.40
CA LYS A 329 25.65 20.41 8.51
C LYS A 329 25.22 18.94 8.61
N PRO A 330 24.81 18.47 9.82
CA PRO A 330 24.21 17.15 9.96
C PRO A 330 22.97 17.01 9.08
N PHE A 331 22.84 15.87 8.39
CA PHE A 331 21.74 15.58 7.46
C PHE A 331 21.63 16.52 6.25
N GLU A 332 22.68 17.32 5.99
CA GLU A 332 22.75 18.13 4.78
C GLU A 332 22.81 17.22 3.55
N VAL A 333 22.02 17.56 2.54
CA VAL A 333 22.00 16.88 1.26
C VAL A 333 22.64 17.78 0.22
N ARG A 334 23.65 17.27 -0.48
CA ARG A 334 24.29 18.00 -1.58
C ARG A 334 24.08 17.27 -2.89
N THR A 335 23.85 18.03 -3.94
CA THR A 335 23.59 17.50 -5.27
C THR A 335 24.86 17.54 -6.11
N VAL A 336 25.21 16.41 -6.72
CA VAL A 336 26.22 16.32 -7.78
C VAL A 336 25.47 16.13 -9.10
N GLU A 337 25.52 17.15 -9.94
CA GLU A 337 24.77 17.21 -11.18
C GLU A 337 25.30 16.19 -12.21
N GLY A 338 24.39 15.51 -12.91
CA GLY A 338 24.74 14.57 -14.00
C GLY A 338 25.34 13.23 -13.55
N GLU A 339 25.38 12.96 -12.25
CA GLU A 339 25.87 11.71 -11.65
C GLU A 339 24.72 10.80 -11.16
N GLY A 340 23.49 11.00 -11.64
CA GLY A 340 22.33 10.14 -11.36
C GLY A 340 22.17 8.98 -12.35
N MET A 341 21.00 8.35 -12.37
CA MET A 341 20.66 7.32 -13.34
C MET A 341 20.52 7.92 -14.75
N PRO A 342 20.86 7.17 -15.82
CA PRO A 342 20.49 7.54 -17.18
C PRO A 342 18.98 7.61 -17.32
N VAL A 343 18.49 8.60 -18.07
CA VAL A 343 17.06 8.73 -18.37
C VAL A 343 16.67 7.68 -19.42
N HIS A 344 15.63 6.90 -19.15
CA HIS A 344 15.15 5.88 -20.09
C HIS A 344 14.74 6.53 -21.43
N ASN A 345 15.10 5.89 -22.56
CA ASN A 345 15.02 6.40 -23.94
C ASN A 345 15.96 7.56 -24.30
N TYR A 346 16.56 8.26 -23.33
CA TYR A 346 17.52 9.34 -23.57
C TYR A 346 18.83 9.08 -22.82
N PRO A 347 19.64 8.07 -23.24
CA PRO A 347 20.79 7.62 -22.47
C PRO A 347 21.94 8.64 -22.37
N SER A 348 21.86 9.75 -23.12
CA SER A 348 22.80 10.87 -23.03
C SER A 348 22.50 11.82 -21.87
N GLN A 349 21.30 11.74 -21.29
CA GLN A 349 20.89 12.53 -20.13
C GLN A 349 20.93 11.68 -18.87
N HIS A 350 21.39 12.29 -17.79
CA HIS A 350 21.50 11.69 -16.47
C HIS A 350 20.75 12.54 -15.45
N GLY A 351 20.15 11.90 -14.45
CA GLY A 351 19.68 12.58 -13.25
C GLY A 351 20.85 13.04 -12.37
N ASN A 352 20.55 13.30 -11.10
CA ASN A 352 21.52 13.82 -10.14
C ASN A 352 21.84 12.81 -9.04
N LEU A 353 23.03 12.95 -8.44
CA LEU A 353 23.42 12.23 -7.24
C LEU A 353 23.22 13.12 -6.01
N LEU A 354 22.30 12.74 -5.14
CA LEU A 354 22.05 13.36 -3.85
C LEU A 354 22.86 12.65 -2.77
N VAL A 355 23.88 13.33 -2.26
CA VAL A 355 24.77 12.84 -1.21
C VAL A 355 24.23 13.28 0.15
N HIS A 356 23.80 12.32 0.97
CA HIS A 356 23.38 12.53 2.35
C HIS A 356 24.60 12.43 3.28
N HIS A 357 24.84 13.46 4.08
CA HIS A 357 26.00 13.50 4.97
C HIS A 357 25.65 12.97 6.37
N GLU A 358 26.29 11.87 6.75
CA GLU A 358 26.26 11.34 8.11
C GLU A 358 27.57 11.72 8.82
N ILE A 359 27.47 12.51 9.89
CA ILE A 359 28.64 12.98 10.63
C ILE A 359 28.96 12.01 11.76
N LEU A 360 30.11 11.35 11.66
CA LEU A 360 30.64 10.46 12.67
C LEU A 360 31.39 11.27 13.74
N PHE A 361 30.86 11.24 14.96
CA PHE A 361 31.51 11.85 16.11
C PHE A 361 32.55 10.90 16.72
N PRO A 362 33.69 11.42 17.23
CA PRO A 362 34.63 10.60 17.98
C PRO A 362 33.97 10.06 19.25
N THR A 363 34.30 8.81 19.62
CA THR A 363 33.70 8.14 20.79
C THR A 363 34.16 8.75 22.11
N PHE A 364 35.40 9.23 22.17
CA PHE A 364 35.98 9.86 23.35
C PHE A 364 36.91 11.01 22.94
N LEU A 365 37.04 12.00 23.81
CA LEU A 365 38.00 13.12 23.68
C LEU A 365 38.86 13.17 24.94
N THR A 366 40.15 13.44 24.78
CA THR A 366 41.07 13.70 25.90
C THR A 366 40.75 15.06 26.54
N GLU A 367 41.18 15.29 27.79
CA GLU A 367 40.96 16.57 28.48
C GLU A 367 41.60 17.76 27.72
N GLU A 368 42.77 17.55 27.12
CA GLU A 368 43.42 18.55 26.27
C GLU A 368 42.56 18.90 25.04
N GLN A 369 42.01 17.89 24.35
CA GLN A 369 41.13 18.09 23.21
C GLN A 369 39.83 18.80 23.59
N LYS A 370 39.24 18.47 24.75
CA LYS A 370 38.03 19.16 25.26
C LYS A 370 38.28 20.64 25.50
N MET A 371 39.44 21.00 26.06
CA MET A 371 39.80 22.41 26.27
C MET A 371 39.93 23.17 24.94
N LEU A 372 40.54 22.55 23.92
CA LEU A 372 40.68 23.14 22.59
C LEU A 372 39.32 23.35 21.91
N VAL A 373 38.43 22.35 21.95
CA VAL A 373 37.07 22.44 21.39
C VAL A 373 36.27 23.55 22.06
N LYS A 374 36.36 23.68 23.39
CA LYS A 374 35.70 24.76 24.14
C LYS A 374 36.20 26.16 23.77
N LYS A 375 37.47 26.29 23.35
CA LYS A 375 38.05 27.56 22.88
C LYS A 375 37.63 27.92 21.45
N LEU A 376 37.44 26.91 20.59
CA LEU A 376 37.20 27.09 19.16
C LEU A 376 35.72 27.24 18.78
N LEU A 377 34.82 26.55 19.48
CA LEU A 377 33.39 26.64 19.21
C LEU A 377 32.75 27.77 20.02
N PRO A 378 31.85 28.59 19.43
CA PRO A 378 31.15 29.62 20.17
C PRO A 378 30.31 29.00 21.28
N GLU A 379 30.28 29.65 22.45
CA GLU A 379 29.37 29.25 23.52
C GLU A 379 27.93 29.35 23.00
N ASP A 380 27.14 28.29 23.17
CA ASP A 380 25.72 28.30 22.84
C ASP A 380 25.07 29.55 23.46
N PRO A 381 24.26 30.33 22.72
CA PRO A 381 23.54 31.48 23.29
C PRO A 381 22.56 31.05 24.41
N VAL A 382 22.23 29.76 24.46
CA VAL A 382 21.47 29.12 25.53
C VAL A 382 22.34 28.89 26.78
N THR A 383 23.64 28.62 26.64
CA THR A 383 24.56 28.40 27.77
C THR A 383 25.00 29.70 28.44
N ALA A 384 25.00 30.83 27.70
CA ALA A 384 25.18 32.16 28.31
C ALA A 384 24.03 32.54 29.27
N CYS A 385 22.84 31.95 29.10
CA CYS A 385 21.69 32.13 30.00
C CYS A 385 21.53 30.99 31.03
N ILE A 386 22.23 29.87 30.82
CA ILE A 386 22.15 28.66 31.66
C ILE A 386 23.56 28.32 32.17
N THR A 387 24.12 29.22 32.99
CA THR A 387 25.19 28.82 33.90
C THR A 387 24.56 28.00 35.03
N SER A 388 24.38 26.69 34.79
CA SER A 388 24.50 25.59 35.75
C SER A 388 23.57 24.43 35.40
N PHE A 389 23.93 23.56 34.45
CA PHE A 389 23.56 22.14 34.50
C PHE A 389 24.58 21.30 33.71
N LYS A 390 25.28 20.40 34.41
CA LYS A 390 26.20 19.40 33.84
C LYS A 390 25.42 18.18 33.34
N LYS A 391 25.80 17.64 32.17
CA LYS A 391 25.43 16.29 31.71
C LYS A 391 26.00 15.23 32.67
N VAL A 392 25.15 14.33 33.19
CA VAL A 392 25.55 13.23 34.07
C VAL A 392 25.22 11.88 33.43
N HIS A 393 26.14 10.92 33.56
CA HIS A 393 25.91 9.49 33.30
C HIS A 393 24.76 8.97 34.17
N ILE A 394 23.78 8.29 33.59
CA ILE A 394 22.56 7.89 34.32
C ILE A 394 22.89 6.75 35.30
N ASN A 395 23.06 7.13 36.57
CA ASN A 395 22.94 6.22 37.71
C ASN A 395 21.47 6.26 38.17
N VAL A 396 20.79 5.11 38.13
CA VAL A 396 19.33 5.03 38.36
C VAL A 396 18.94 5.51 39.76
N ASP A 397 19.81 5.33 40.75
CA ASP A 397 19.56 5.73 42.14
C ASP A 397 19.60 7.26 42.34
N ALA A 398 20.48 7.96 41.61
CA ALA A 398 20.56 9.43 41.67
C ALA A 398 19.36 10.11 40.97
N MET A 399 18.76 9.44 39.99
CA MET A 399 17.61 9.96 39.25
C MET A 399 16.31 9.88 40.06
N ASP A 400 16.13 8.83 40.87
CA ASP A 400 14.97 8.69 41.77
C ASP A 400 14.94 9.80 42.83
N GLU A 401 16.08 10.17 43.42
CA GLU A 401 16.17 11.26 44.39
C GLU A 401 15.86 12.64 43.77
N GLN A 402 16.36 12.89 42.56
CA GLN A 402 16.05 14.10 41.82
C GLN A 402 14.55 14.20 41.47
N TRP A 403 13.94 13.12 40.99
CA TRP A 403 12.51 13.09 40.66
C TRP A 403 11.62 13.21 41.87
N ARG A 404 11.99 12.60 43.01
CA ARG A 404 11.32 12.81 44.30
C ARG A 404 11.31 14.27 44.71
N THR A 405 12.49 14.91 44.66
CA THR A 405 12.64 16.33 45.03
C THR A 405 11.79 17.21 44.12
N LYS A 406 11.87 16.99 42.80
CA LYS A 406 11.11 17.78 41.83
C LYS A 406 9.60 17.54 41.95
N GLN A 407 9.17 16.31 42.20
CA GLN A 407 7.75 16.00 42.41
C GLN A 407 7.21 16.70 43.65
N LEU A 408 7.99 16.75 44.73
CA LEU A 408 7.60 17.45 45.96
C LEU A 408 7.45 18.96 45.72
N GLU A 409 8.38 19.58 44.98
CA GLU A 409 8.30 20.99 44.57
C GLU A 409 7.05 21.28 43.73
N LEU A 410 6.76 20.45 42.73
CA LEU A 410 5.56 20.60 41.90
C LEU A 410 4.29 20.36 42.73
N LYS A 411 4.29 19.38 43.63
CA LYS A 411 3.15 19.08 44.49
C LYS A 411 2.79 20.26 45.40
N GLN A 412 3.75 21.08 45.83
CA GLN A 412 3.46 22.29 46.62
C GLN A 412 2.66 23.34 45.85
N ARG A 413 2.73 23.33 44.52
CA ARG A 413 1.96 24.22 43.64
C ARG A 413 0.57 23.68 43.30
N LEU A 414 0.24 22.48 43.77
CA LEU A 414 -1.04 21.85 43.45
C LEU A 414 -2.21 22.56 44.17
N ILE A 415 -3.16 23.03 43.37
CA ILE A 415 -4.42 23.59 43.85
C ILE A 415 -5.54 22.56 43.69
N GLU A 416 -6.17 22.16 44.80
CA GLU A 416 -7.29 21.18 44.85
C GLU A 416 -8.68 21.85 44.95
N SER A 417 -8.75 23.17 44.71
CA SER A 417 -9.99 23.98 44.76
C SER A 417 -10.25 24.69 43.44
N ASP A 418 -11.51 25.04 43.20
CA ASP A 418 -11.91 25.77 41.99
C ASP A 418 -11.30 27.17 41.97
N VAL A 419 -10.36 27.42 41.04
CA VAL A 419 -9.82 28.77 40.78
C VAL A 419 -10.83 29.62 40.01
N VAL A 420 -11.64 28.97 39.17
CA VAL A 420 -12.73 29.56 38.40
C VAL A 420 -14.02 28.83 38.77
N GLN A 421 -15.09 29.58 39.02
CA GLN A 421 -16.42 29.03 39.17
C GLN A 421 -16.99 28.72 37.78
N TRP A 422 -17.12 27.45 37.44
CA TRP A 422 -17.62 27.02 36.14
C TRP A 422 -19.14 27.13 36.04
N GLN A 423 -19.74 27.11 34.87
CA GLN A 423 -21.18 26.90 34.74
C GLN A 423 -21.41 25.90 33.61
N LEU A 424 -22.14 24.82 33.90
CA LEU A 424 -22.55 23.86 32.88
C LEU A 424 -23.77 24.38 32.14
N HIS A 425 -23.91 24.01 30.85
CA HIS A 425 -25.00 24.46 30.01
C HIS A 425 -26.37 24.04 30.60
N PRO A 426 -27.42 24.90 30.59
CA PRO A 426 -28.73 24.62 31.21
C PRO A 426 -29.48 23.37 30.72
N HIS A 427 -29.06 22.77 29.60
CA HIS A 427 -29.68 21.59 28.99
C HIS A 427 -29.03 20.28 29.42
N VAL A 428 -28.06 20.31 30.34
CA VAL A 428 -27.43 19.10 30.90
C VAL A 428 -28.12 18.75 32.23
N ASP A 429 -28.83 17.61 32.25
CA ASP A 429 -29.57 17.09 33.42
C ASP A 429 -28.63 16.54 34.53
N CYS A 430 -27.72 17.37 35.02
CA CYS A 430 -26.90 17.09 36.20
C CYS A 430 -27.19 18.14 37.30
N ALA A 431 -27.27 17.66 38.55
CA ALA A 431 -27.70 18.40 39.75
C ALA A 431 -27.08 19.82 39.90
N PRO A 432 -27.78 20.75 40.60
CA PRO A 432 -27.48 22.17 40.58
C PRO A 432 -26.28 22.46 41.47
N LEU A 433 -25.10 22.45 40.89
CA LEU A 433 -23.91 22.99 41.52
C LEU A 433 -23.20 23.78 40.44
N ILE A 434 -23.59 25.04 40.24
CA ILE A 434 -22.73 26.21 40.45
C ILE A 434 -23.65 27.39 40.82
N ASP A 435 -23.27 28.13 41.85
CA ASP A 435 -24.01 29.28 42.40
C ASP A 435 -24.33 30.31 41.31
N LYS A 436 -25.54 30.90 41.31
CA LYS A 436 -26.01 31.90 40.30
C LYS A 436 -25.37 33.28 40.50
N SER A 437 -24.15 33.32 41.02
CA SER A 437 -23.40 34.55 41.22
C SER A 437 -22.84 35.06 39.89
N SER A 438 -22.77 36.38 39.73
CA SER A 438 -22.41 37.09 38.50
C SER A 438 -20.95 36.93 38.03
N SER A 439 -20.18 35.98 38.57
CA SER A 439 -18.76 35.75 38.27
C SER A 439 -18.44 34.35 37.71
N CYS A 440 -19.44 33.57 37.29
CA CYS A 440 -19.25 32.22 36.76
C CYS A 440 -18.91 32.22 35.26
N ARG A 441 -17.96 31.38 34.83
CA ARG A 441 -17.58 31.19 33.42
C ARG A 441 -18.27 29.97 32.83
N MET A 442 -18.97 30.14 31.71
CA MET A 442 -19.59 29.03 30.98
C MET A 442 -18.51 28.10 30.43
N LEU A 443 -18.65 26.79 30.66
CA LEU A 443 -17.76 25.79 30.09
C LEU A 443 -18.06 25.63 28.59
N GLN A 444 -17.06 25.87 27.73
CA GLN A 444 -17.22 25.81 26.28
C GLN A 444 -16.33 24.76 25.62
N ARG A 445 -15.12 24.53 26.13
CA ARG A 445 -14.15 23.65 25.48
C ARG A 445 -13.52 22.68 26.45
N LEU A 446 -13.57 21.40 26.10
CA LEU A 446 -12.94 20.31 26.85
C LEU A 446 -11.84 19.69 26.03
N ALA A 447 -10.68 19.48 26.64
CA ALA A 447 -9.61 18.71 26.03
C ALA A 447 -9.50 17.30 26.61
N GLY A 448 -9.05 16.36 25.78
CA GLY A 448 -8.64 15.02 26.19
C GLY A 448 -7.20 14.78 25.77
N VAL A 449 -6.41 14.15 26.65
CA VAL A 449 -5.04 13.74 26.34
C VAL A 449 -4.82 12.27 26.64
N ASP A 450 -4.06 11.60 25.77
CA ASP A 450 -3.69 10.19 25.89
C ASP A 450 -2.29 9.93 25.32
N ILE A 451 -1.60 8.92 25.86
CA ILE A 451 -0.38 8.35 25.30
C ILE A 451 -0.58 6.86 25.06
N SER A 452 -0.59 6.48 23.78
CA SER A 452 -0.76 5.10 23.35
C SER A 452 0.55 4.48 22.90
N PHE A 453 0.94 3.39 23.55
CA PHE A 453 2.18 2.65 23.27
C PHE A 453 2.03 1.69 22.10
N LEU A 454 3.10 1.54 21.31
CA LEU A 454 3.19 0.49 20.30
C LEU A 454 3.22 -0.90 20.96
N LYS A 455 2.40 -1.83 20.47
CA LYS A 455 2.30 -3.18 21.04
C LYS A 455 3.67 -3.87 21.05
N GLY A 456 4.14 -4.25 22.23
CA GLY A 456 5.44 -4.91 22.42
C GLY A 456 6.64 -3.97 22.59
N SER A 457 6.44 -2.64 22.56
CA SER A 457 7.49 -1.65 22.86
C SER A 457 7.10 -0.78 24.04
N ASN A 458 8.03 -0.63 24.99
CA ASN A 458 7.90 0.33 26.10
C ASN A 458 8.61 1.66 25.82
N LYS A 459 9.13 1.83 24.59
CA LYS A 459 9.93 2.98 24.16
C LYS A 459 9.21 3.86 23.15
N HIS A 460 8.41 3.28 22.26
CA HIS A 460 7.73 4.00 21.18
C HIS A 460 6.25 4.19 21.51
N ALA A 461 5.80 5.44 21.54
CA ALA A 461 4.42 5.80 21.79
C ALA A 461 3.96 6.96 20.89
N CYS A 462 2.64 7.08 20.74
CA CYS A 462 1.96 8.21 20.13
C CYS A 462 1.26 8.98 21.25
N ALA A 463 1.66 10.24 21.46
CA ALA A 463 0.93 11.15 22.32
C ALA A 463 -0.11 11.91 21.50
N SER A 464 -1.26 12.19 22.10
CA SER A 464 -2.37 12.88 21.45
C SER A 464 -3.04 13.89 22.36
N ILE A 465 -3.54 14.97 21.74
CA ILE A 465 -4.45 15.93 22.36
C ILE A 465 -5.62 16.14 21.40
N VAL A 466 -6.83 16.17 21.96
CA VAL A 466 -8.05 16.52 21.24
C VAL A 466 -8.78 17.63 21.99
N VAL A 467 -9.41 18.55 21.26
CA VAL A 467 -10.27 19.60 21.84
C VAL A 467 -11.68 19.43 21.27
N LEU A 468 -12.65 19.35 22.15
CA LEU A 468 -14.07 19.21 21.87
C LEU A 468 -14.83 20.46 22.29
N GLU A 469 -15.86 20.81 21.53
CA GLU A 469 -16.87 21.77 21.93
C GLU A 469 -17.82 21.14 22.97
N PHE A 470 -18.18 21.88 24.00
CA PHE A 470 -19.17 21.51 25.00
C PHE A 470 -20.44 22.37 24.84
N PRO A 471 -21.66 21.80 24.88
CA PRO A 471 -22.00 20.42 25.23
C PRO A 471 -22.08 19.44 24.05
N SER A 472 -21.89 19.91 22.81
CA SER A 472 -22.10 19.11 21.59
C SER A 472 -21.15 17.89 21.48
N MET A 473 -20.01 17.93 22.16
CA MET A 473 -18.89 17.00 22.06
C MET A 473 -18.30 16.90 20.66
N THR A 474 -18.45 17.96 19.86
CA THR A 474 -17.94 18.00 18.49
C THR A 474 -16.43 18.26 18.49
N LEU A 475 -15.67 17.51 17.69
CA LEU A 475 -14.22 17.65 17.59
C LEU A 475 -13.83 18.95 16.85
N LEU A 476 -13.14 19.84 17.56
CA LEU A 476 -12.62 21.10 17.03
C LEU A 476 -11.15 20.98 16.58
N TYR A 477 -10.33 20.31 17.38
CA TYR A 477 -8.89 20.17 17.16
C TYR A 477 -8.41 18.77 17.53
N GLU A 478 -7.44 18.26 16.78
CA GLU A 478 -6.67 17.09 17.15
C GLU A 478 -5.20 17.26 16.76
N ALA A 479 -4.29 16.73 17.58
CA ALA A 479 -2.88 16.66 17.25
C ALA A 479 -2.21 15.41 17.82
N PHE A 480 -1.18 14.95 17.12
CA PHE A 480 -0.44 13.73 17.40
C PHE A 480 1.06 14.00 17.28
N THR A 481 1.83 13.43 18.20
CA THR A 481 3.29 13.48 18.11
C THR A 481 3.91 12.14 18.50
N TYR A 482 4.94 11.75 17.78
CA TYR A 482 5.76 10.60 18.14
C TYR A 482 6.60 10.91 19.38
N VAL A 483 6.67 9.94 20.29
CA VAL A 483 7.46 10.03 21.51
C VAL A 483 8.35 8.81 21.64
N SER A 484 9.65 9.06 21.85
CA SER A 484 10.60 8.07 22.32
C SER A 484 10.83 8.25 23.82
N LEU A 485 10.54 7.23 24.62
CA LEU A 485 10.71 7.23 26.07
C LEU A 485 11.89 6.34 26.49
N PRO A 486 13.14 6.83 26.37
CA PRO A 486 14.32 6.05 26.75
C PRO A 486 14.47 5.87 28.27
N ALA A 487 13.83 6.74 29.06
CA ALA A 487 13.91 6.69 30.52
C ALA A 487 13.26 5.41 31.09
N PRO A 488 13.87 4.77 32.10
CA PRO A 488 13.34 3.56 32.73
C PRO A 488 12.00 3.82 33.42
N TYR A 489 11.17 2.77 33.53
CA TYR A 489 9.92 2.82 34.29
C TYR A 489 10.24 2.80 35.79
N ILE A 490 9.97 3.92 36.47
CA ILE A 490 10.06 4.02 37.94
C ILE A 490 8.63 4.18 38.48
N ALA A 491 8.19 3.23 39.30
CA ALA A 491 6.85 3.24 39.86
C ALA A 491 6.62 4.52 40.68
N GLY A 492 5.50 5.21 40.43
CA GLY A 492 5.17 6.48 41.08
C GLY A 492 5.71 7.75 40.39
N PHE A 493 6.59 7.61 39.39
CA PHE A 493 7.19 8.73 38.64
C PHE A 493 6.90 8.68 37.14
N LEU A 494 5.88 7.93 36.73
CA LEU A 494 5.50 7.76 35.32
C LEU A 494 5.24 9.11 34.62
N ALA A 495 4.71 10.09 35.35
CA ALA A 495 4.46 11.43 34.84
C ALA A 495 5.72 12.12 34.28
N PHE A 496 6.91 11.90 34.84
CA PHE A 496 8.15 12.47 34.30
C PHE A 496 8.53 11.94 32.91
N ARG A 497 8.01 10.75 32.56
CA ARG A 497 8.20 10.16 31.23
C ARG A 497 7.18 10.73 30.25
N GLU A 498 5.93 10.90 30.69
CA GLU A 498 4.79 11.14 29.81
C GLU A 498 4.47 12.64 29.62
N VAL A 499 4.58 13.45 30.66
CA VAL A 499 4.22 14.87 30.66
C VAL A 499 4.96 15.68 29.59
N PRO A 500 6.27 15.53 29.34
CA PRO A 500 6.96 16.35 28.34
C PRO A 500 6.34 16.30 26.94
N ALA A 501 5.78 15.16 26.55
CA ALA A 501 5.10 15.02 25.27
C ALA A 501 3.73 15.72 25.26
N LEU A 502 2.97 15.63 26.36
CA LEU A 502 1.69 16.31 26.52
C LEU A 502 1.88 17.83 26.56
N SER A 503 2.90 18.29 27.30
CA SER A 503 3.33 19.69 27.34
C SER A 503 3.69 20.21 25.97
N LYS A 504 4.43 19.44 25.15
CA LYS A 504 4.72 19.82 23.76
C LYS A 504 3.42 20.06 22.97
N LEU A 505 2.51 19.08 23.00
CA LEU A 505 1.24 19.15 22.26
C LEU A 505 0.36 20.33 22.70
N PHE A 506 0.28 20.59 24.00
CA PHE A 506 -0.45 21.72 24.55
C PHE A 506 0.19 23.07 24.16
N ASN A 507 1.51 23.18 24.28
CA ASN A 507 2.24 24.38 23.88
C ASN A 507 2.19 24.61 22.35
N ASP A 508 2.13 23.55 21.55
CA ASP A 508 1.86 23.63 20.11
C ASP A 508 0.44 24.14 19.84
N LEU A 509 -0.59 23.65 20.56
CA LEU A 509 -1.96 24.14 20.47
C LEU A 509 -2.05 25.64 20.80
N CYS A 510 -1.48 26.08 21.92
CA CYS A 510 -1.47 27.49 22.33
C CYS A 510 -0.81 28.41 21.29
N ARG A 511 0.24 27.94 20.62
CA ARG A 511 0.94 28.70 19.58
C ARG A 511 0.21 28.71 18.23
N ARG A 512 -0.37 27.57 17.83
CA ARG A 512 -0.97 27.38 16.49
C ARG A 512 -2.42 27.86 16.44
N CYS A 513 -3.19 27.63 17.50
CA CYS A 513 -4.63 27.89 17.56
C CYS A 513 -5.04 28.43 18.94
N PRO A 514 -4.68 29.68 19.29
CA PRO A 514 -4.99 30.26 20.60
C PRO A 514 -6.49 30.33 20.90
N ASP A 515 -7.33 30.47 19.87
CA ASP A 515 -8.79 30.51 20.02
C ASP A 515 -9.39 29.16 20.45
N LEU A 516 -8.63 28.06 20.35
CA LEU A 516 -9.07 26.71 20.68
C LEU A 516 -8.47 26.19 21.99
N ILE A 517 -7.88 27.05 22.81
CA ILE A 517 -7.39 26.68 24.14
C ILE A 517 -8.57 26.14 24.98
N PRO A 518 -8.45 24.93 25.55
CA PRO A 518 -9.51 24.32 26.33
C PRO A 518 -9.69 25.02 27.68
N ASP A 519 -10.92 25.01 28.19
CA ASP A 519 -11.23 25.48 29.54
C ASP A 519 -10.76 24.48 30.60
N VAL A 520 -10.98 23.18 30.33
CA VAL A 520 -10.59 22.08 31.23
C VAL A 520 -10.04 20.92 30.41
N THR A 521 -8.96 20.30 30.90
CA THR A 521 -8.32 19.15 30.24
C THR A 521 -8.47 17.87 31.06
N LEU A 522 -9.04 16.84 30.44
CA LEU A 522 -9.18 15.50 31.02
C LEU A 522 -7.99 14.62 30.60
N VAL A 523 -7.38 13.96 31.57
CA VAL A 523 -6.17 13.15 31.38
C VAL A 523 -6.47 11.67 31.69
N ASP A 524 -6.10 10.73 30.80
CA ASP A 524 -6.15 9.27 31.10
C ASP A 524 -5.04 8.90 32.11
N GLY A 525 -5.29 9.21 33.37
CA GLY A 525 -4.33 9.09 34.43
C GLY A 525 -4.88 9.66 35.73
N ASN A 526 -4.32 9.22 36.85
CA ASN A 526 -4.76 9.74 38.15
C ASN A 526 -4.22 11.16 38.39
N GLY A 527 -4.98 11.96 39.13
CA GLY A 527 -4.52 13.19 39.76
C GLY A 527 -4.06 12.90 41.18
N VAL A 528 -4.74 13.47 42.18
CA VAL A 528 -4.45 13.22 43.60
C VAL A 528 -4.69 11.77 44.04
N LEU A 529 -5.53 11.00 43.33
CA LEU A 529 -5.80 9.57 43.59
C LEU A 529 -4.62 8.69 43.13
N HIS A 530 -3.45 8.94 43.70
CA HIS A 530 -2.19 8.28 43.37
C HIS A 530 -1.44 7.99 44.68
N PRO A 531 -0.62 6.93 44.79
CA PRO A 531 0.11 6.61 46.03
C PRO A 531 0.97 7.76 46.57
N GLN A 532 1.50 8.61 45.68
CA GLN A 532 2.26 9.81 46.05
C GLN A 532 1.38 11.07 46.23
N GLY A 533 0.07 10.96 46.04
CA GLY A 533 -0.88 12.08 46.00
C GLY A 533 -0.63 13.07 44.87
N PHE A 534 0.09 12.66 43.84
CA PHE A 534 0.49 13.49 42.70
C PHE A 534 0.71 12.60 41.47
N GLY A 535 -0.36 12.39 40.70
CA GLY A 535 -0.34 11.57 39.49
C GLY A 535 -0.11 12.39 38.21
N LEU A 536 -0.33 11.76 37.06
CA LEU A 536 -0.13 12.34 35.73
C LEU A 536 -0.94 13.63 35.53
N ALA A 537 -2.22 13.62 35.91
CA ALA A 537 -3.10 14.77 35.70
C ALA A 537 -2.67 15.99 36.53
N SER A 538 -2.25 15.74 37.78
CA SER A 538 -1.72 16.78 38.67
C SER A 538 -0.39 17.34 38.20
N HIS A 539 0.51 16.46 37.73
CA HIS A 539 1.79 16.89 37.20
C HIS A 539 1.61 17.77 35.95
N PHE A 540 0.83 17.30 34.98
CA PHE A 540 0.57 18.04 33.75
C PHE A 540 -0.12 19.39 34.04
N GLY A 541 -1.16 19.38 34.88
CA GLY A 541 -1.89 20.60 35.24
C GLY A 541 -1.03 21.63 35.95
N VAL A 542 -0.22 21.22 36.93
CA VAL A 542 0.68 22.14 37.64
C VAL A 542 1.79 22.67 36.74
N LEU A 543 2.32 21.84 35.84
CA LEU A 543 3.43 22.24 34.97
C LEU A 543 3.01 23.30 33.96
N GLU A 544 1.87 23.10 33.31
CA GLU A 544 1.32 24.04 32.31
C GLU A 544 0.40 25.10 32.92
N ASP A 545 0.14 25.05 34.23
CA ASP A 545 -0.76 25.94 34.98
C ASP A 545 -2.20 25.97 34.43
N ILE A 546 -2.75 24.79 34.16
CA ILE A 546 -4.09 24.60 33.58
C ILE A 546 -5.01 23.75 34.45
N ALA A 547 -6.31 23.96 34.31
CA ALA A 547 -7.33 23.15 34.95
C ALA A 547 -7.35 21.72 34.39
N THR A 548 -7.03 20.73 35.24
CA THR A 548 -6.99 19.32 34.84
C THR A 548 -7.83 18.42 35.74
N ILE A 549 -8.38 17.38 35.13
CA ILE A 549 -9.09 16.30 35.82
C ILE A 549 -8.41 14.97 35.48
N GLY A 550 -8.08 14.20 36.52
CA GLY A 550 -7.56 12.85 36.35
C GLY A 550 -8.70 11.83 36.30
N VAL A 551 -8.76 11.05 35.23
CA VAL A 551 -9.72 9.97 35.06
C VAL A 551 -8.97 8.67 34.79
N SER A 552 -9.22 7.63 35.59
CA SER A 552 -8.57 6.33 35.41
C SER A 552 -9.56 5.17 35.36
N LYS A 553 -9.20 4.13 34.60
CA LYS A 553 -9.91 2.85 34.52
C LYS A 553 -9.57 1.91 35.69
N THR A 554 -8.48 2.18 36.40
CA THR A 554 -7.91 1.31 37.44
C THR A 554 -7.72 2.07 38.75
N LEU A 555 -8.29 1.53 39.83
CA LEU A 555 -8.02 2.02 41.18
C LEU A 555 -6.60 1.64 41.60
N LEU A 556 -5.83 2.65 42.03
CA LEU A 556 -4.57 2.46 42.74
C LEU A 556 -4.84 2.29 44.24
N HIS A 557 -4.03 1.46 44.91
CA HIS A 557 -4.11 1.33 46.36
C HIS A 557 -3.53 2.58 46.99
N VAL A 558 -4.39 3.36 47.65
CA VAL A 558 -4.04 4.62 48.30
C VAL A 558 -4.77 4.64 49.64
N ASP A 559 -4.03 4.87 50.74
CA ASP A 559 -4.64 5.15 52.05
C ASP A 559 -5.69 4.10 52.48
N GLY A 560 -5.34 2.81 52.35
CA GLY A 560 -6.20 1.68 52.70
C GLY A 560 -7.31 1.36 51.68
N LEU A 561 -7.52 2.18 50.65
CA LEU A 561 -8.56 1.93 49.64
C LEU A 561 -8.22 0.70 48.80
N THR A 562 -9.04 -0.35 48.93
CA THR A 562 -8.93 -1.56 48.10
C THR A 562 -10.01 -1.62 47.03
N LYS A 563 -9.74 -2.38 45.96
CA LYS A 563 -10.69 -2.60 44.87
C LYS A 563 -11.97 -3.31 45.34
N SER A 564 -11.87 -4.23 46.30
CA SER A 564 -13.03 -4.94 46.85
C SER A 564 -13.97 -4.00 47.58
N ASP A 565 -13.42 -3.11 48.41
CA ASP A 565 -14.22 -2.23 49.27
C ASP A 565 -14.93 -1.15 48.46
N VAL A 566 -14.23 -0.60 47.45
CA VAL A 566 -14.85 0.36 46.53
C VAL A 566 -15.93 -0.31 45.67
N LYS A 567 -15.72 -1.55 45.22
CA LYS A 567 -16.74 -2.29 44.46
C LYS A 567 -17.97 -2.60 45.32
N ALA A 568 -17.78 -2.99 46.59
CA ALA A 568 -18.88 -3.19 47.53
C ALA A 568 -19.65 -1.89 47.78
N SER A 569 -18.94 -0.78 47.98
CA SER A 569 -19.53 0.55 48.18
C SER A 569 -20.33 1.02 46.97
N MET A 570 -19.81 0.80 45.75
CA MET A 570 -20.53 1.10 44.51
C MET A 570 -21.78 0.25 44.32
N ASN A 571 -21.75 -1.04 44.70
CA ASN A 571 -22.94 -1.89 44.64
C ASN A 571 -24.04 -1.40 45.60
N ASN A 572 -23.67 -1.02 46.83
CA ASN A 572 -24.60 -0.46 47.80
C ASN A 572 -25.16 0.91 47.35
N ALA A 573 -24.32 1.76 46.77
CA ALA A 573 -24.77 3.03 46.19
C ALA A 573 -25.78 2.83 45.05
N ARG A 574 -25.55 1.85 44.18
CA ARG A 574 -26.49 1.49 43.10
C ARG A 574 -27.84 1.00 43.62
N GLU A 575 -27.86 0.20 44.68
CA GLU A 575 -29.12 -0.21 45.33
C GLU A 575 -29.94 1.00 45.82
N LYS A 576 -29.26 2.11 46.12
CA LYS A 576 -29.85 3.38 46.54
C LYS A 576 -30.09 4.37 45.39
N GLY A 577 -29.89 3.95 44.13
CA GLY A 577 -30.03 4.82 42.95
C GLY A 577 -28.95 5.89 42.83
N GLN A 578 -27.79 5.71 43.48
CA GLN A 578 -26.64 6.60 43.38
C GLN A 578 -25.57 6.00 42.46
N ASP A 579 -25.09 6.81 41.50
CA ASP A 579 -24.07 6.41 40.53
C ASP A 579 -22.65 6.90 40.89
N ILE A 580 -22.50 7.56 42.04
CA ILE A 580 -21.25 8.17 42.53
C ILE A 580 -20.97 7.74 43.96
N VAL A 581 -19.72 7.36 44.23
CA VAL A 581 -19.21 7.14 45.59
C VAL A 581 -17.92 7.93 45.78
N LYS A 582 -17.89 8.82 46.79
CA LYS A 582 -16.65 9.48 47.21
C LYS A 582 -15.72 8.47 47.89
N LEU A 583 -14.45 8.47 47.49
CA LEU A 583 -13.42 7.53 47.94
C LEU A 583 -12.68 8.12 49.13
N ARG A 584 -13.16 7.78 50.33
CA ARG A 584 -12.56 8.19 51.60
C ARG A 584 -11.60 7.11 52.08
N GLY A 585 -10.33 7.45 52.23
CA GLY A 585 -9.32 6.53 52.77
C GLY A 585 -9.37 6.43 54.29
N GLU A 586 -8.52 5.57 54.86
CA GLU A 586 -8.40 5.33 56.29
C GLU A 586 -7.99 6.57 57.08
N SER A 587 -7.16 7.44 56.50
CA SER A 587 -6.82 8.75 57.08
C SER A 587 -8.03 9.70 57.21
N GLY A 588 -9.15 9.35 56.60
CA GLY A 588 -10.34 10.19 56.51
C GLY A 588 -10.31 11.20 55.36
N LYS A 589 -9.19 11.32 54.62
CA LYS A 589 -9.09 12.14 53.40
C LYS A 589 -9.92 11.55 52.27
N ILE A 590 -10.57 12.43 51.49
CA ILE A 590 -11.25 12.04 50.25
C ILE A 590 -10.23 12.20 49.11
N TRP A 591 -9.91 11.09 48.44
CA TRP A 591 -8.90 11.05 47.39
C TRP A 591 -9.48 11.17 45.98
N GLY A 592 -10.78 10.95 45.82
CA GLY A 592 -11.44 10.97 44.53
C GLY A 592 -12.87 10.47 44.63
N ALA A 593 -13.46 10.11 43.49
CA ALA A 593 -14.77 9.50 43.39
C ALA A 593 -14.76 8.34 42.40
N ALA A 594 -15.49 7.26 42.70
CA ALA A 594 -15.86 6.26 41.73
C ALA A 594 -17.20 6.65 41.10
N LEU A 595 -17.22 6.72 39.77
CA LEU A 595 -18.38 7.17 38.99
C LEU A 595 -18.76 6.10 37.98
N CYS A 596 -20.05 5.80 37.89
CA CYS A 596 -20.64 5.01 36.81
C CYS A 596 -21.42 5.94 35.88
N CYS A 597 -20.78 6.35 34.80
CA CYS A 597 -21.31 7.44 33.97
C CYS A 597 -22.64 7.13 33.26
N THR A 598 -22.99 5.86 33.11
CA THR A 598 -24.22 5.43 32.42
C THR A 598 -24.78 4.19 33.10
N ALA A 599 -26.10 4.09 33.23
CA ALA A 599 -26.78 2.95 33.89
C ALA A 599 -26.44 1.57 33.29
N ALA A 600 -26.03 1.52 32.01
CA ALA A 600 -25.63 0.29 31.33
C ALA A 600 -24.24 -0.24 31.73
N VAL A 601 -23.37 0.59 32.31
CA VAL A 601 -21.96 0.26 32.54
C VAL A 601 -21.73 -0.17 33.99
N LYS A 602 -21.34 -1.44 34.17
CA LYS A 602 -21.10 -2.03 35.50
C LYS A 602 -19.75 -1.66 36.14
N ASN A 603 -18.76 -1.26 35.36
CA ASN A 603 -17.41 -0.97 35.86
C ASN A 603 -17.20 0.56 35.99
N PRO A 604 -16.92 1.08 37.19
CA PRO A 604 -16.71 2.52 37.37
C PRO A 604 -15.43 3.00 36.67
N VAL A 605 -15.37 4.31 36.49
CA VAL A 605 -14.13 5.08 36.35
C VAL A 605 -13.85 5.82 37.65
N TYR A 606 -12.58 6.11 37.88
CA TYR A 606 -12.11 6.79 39.08
C TYR A 606 -11.72 8.21 38.69
N VAL A 607 -12.43 9.18 39.25
CA VAL A 607 -12.22 10.61 39.02
C VAL A 607 -11.46 11.18 40.21
N SER A 608 -10.46 12.01 39.92
CA SER A 608 -9.66 12.67 40.94
C SER A 608 -9.25 14.06 40.48
N THR A 609 -9.09 14.96 41.45
CA THR A 609 -8.62 16.31 41.20
C THR A 609 -7.25 16.29 40.55
N GLY A 610 -7.13 16.92 39.38
CA GLY A 610 -5.85 17.13 38.70
C GLY A 610 -5.19 18.41 39.21
N HIS A 611 -5.71 19.59 38.83
CA HIS A 611 -5.24 20.92 39.23
C HIS A 611 -6.34 21.99 39.03
N GLN A 612 -6.40 23.00 39.89
CA GLN A 612 -7.30 24.18 39.83
C GLN A 612 -8.82 23.90 39.84
N LEU A 613 -9.22 22.68 40.21
CA LEU A 613 -10.61 22.25 40.28
C LEU A 613 -10.87 21.52 41.59
N SER A 614 -12.06 21.72 42.16
CA SER A 614 -12.52 20.88 43.26
C SER A 614 -12.92 19.49 42.75
N LEU A 615 -12.96 18.51 43.67
CA LEU A 615 -13.43 17.16 43.33
C LEU A 615 -14.89 17.17 42.86
N ASP A 616 -15.74 17.99 43.47
CA ASP A 616 -17.16 18.03 43.13
C ASP A 616 -17.37 18.60 41.71
N THR A 617 -16.67 19.69 41.37
CA THR A 617 -16.65 20.22 40.00
C THR A 617 -16.08 19.21 39.00
N SER A 618 -15.01 18.52 39.37
CA SER A 618 -14.40 17.48 38.53
C SER A 618 -15.38 16.35 38.21
N VAL A 619 -16.13 15.88 39.21
CA VAL A 619 -17.14 14.83 39.03
C VAL A 619 -18.30 15.32 38.16
N ALA A 620 -18.76 16.56 38.38
CA ALA A 620 -19.85 17.15 37.60
C ALA A 620 -19.49 17.28 36.11
N ILE A 621 -18.29 17.79 35.80
CA ILE A 621 -17.80 17.90 34.42
C ILE A 621 -17.66 16.52 33.78
N VAL A 622 -17.04 15.57 34.49
CA VAL A 622 -16.86 14.20 33.97
C VAL A 622 -18.20 13.54 33.68
N GLN A 623 -19.18 13.68 34.57
CA GLN A 623 -20.52 13.15 34.38
C GLN A 623 -21.20 13.80 33.16
N ALA A 624 -21.09 15.12 33.01
CA ALA A 624 -21.67 15.86 31.90
C ALA A 624 -21.08 15.51 30.53
N CYS A 625 -19.80 15.11 30.46
CA CYS A 625 -19.12 14.74 29.22
C CYS A 625 -19.03 13.23 28.97
N SER A 626 -19.71 12.41 29.75
CA SER A 626 -19.64 10.95 29.62
C SER A 626 -20.84 10.38 28.85
N LEU A 627 -20.61 10.04 27.59
CA LEU A 627 -21.55 9.26 26.76
C LEU A 627 -21.33 7.74 26.89
N HIS A 628 -20.17 7.36 27.42
CA HIS A 628 -19.71 5.98 27.54
C HIS A 628 -19.06 5.76 28.92
N ARG A 629 -18.50 4.56 29.15
CA ARG A 629 -17.72 4.26 30.37
C ARG A 629 -16.60 5.29 30.61
N VAL A 630 -15.86 5.63 29.55
CA VAL A 630 -14.77 6.61 29.59
C VAL A 630 -15.31 7.92 29.02
N PRO A 631 -15.01 9.07 29.63
CA PRO A 631 -15.48 10.37 29.15
C PRO A 631 -15.05 10.65 27.71
N GLU A 632 -15.89 11.37 26.96
CA GLU A 632 -15.72 11.55 25.53
C GLU A 632 -14.36 12.19 25.13
N PRO A 633 -13.85 13.22 25.83
CA PRO A 633 -12.54 13.80 25.47
C PRO A 633 -11.40 12.77 25.52
N ILE A 634 -11.29 12.00 26.60
CA ILE A 634 -10.25 10.97 26.74
C ILE A 634 -10.48 9.83 25.75
N ARG A 635 -11.74 9.43 25.54
CA ARG A 635 -12.09 8.36 24.61
C ARG A 635 -11.67 8.72 23.17
N GLN A 636 -11.86 9.97 22.75
CA GLN A 636 -11.44 10.47 21.44
C GLN A 636 -9.92 10.48 21.31
N ALA A 637 -9.19 10.94 22.34
CA ALA A 637 -7.73 10.90 22.36
C ALA A 637 -7.20 9.45 22.19
N ASP A 638 -7.68 8.51 23.02
CA ASP A 638 -7.27 7.08 22.96
C ASP A 638 -7.66 6.41 21.64
N LEU A 639 -8.85 6.69 21.09
CA LEU A 639 -9.30 6.09 19.83
C LEU A 639 -8.36 6.48 18.67
N ARG A 640 -8.02 7.76 18.60
CA ARG A 640 -7.27 8.35 17.49
C ARG A 640 -5.77 8.08 17.60
N SER A 641 -5.20 8.16 18.80
CA SER A 641 -3.81 7.76 19.05
C SER A 641 -3.59 6.28 18.70
N ARG A 642 -4.54 5.40 19.01
CA ARG A 642 -4.50 3.98 18.62
C ARG A 642 -4.64 3.76 17.12
N GLU A 643 -5.35 4.62 16.40
CA GLU A 643 -5.44 4.53 14.94
C GLU A 643 -4.07 4.76 14.30
N VAL A 644 -3.34 5.77 14.74
CA VAL A 644 -1.94 6.01 14.34
C VAL A 644 -1.04 4.81 14.65
N ILE A 645 -1.20 4.20 15.84
CA ILE A 645 -0.44 2.98 16.20
C ILE A 645 -0.78 1.81 15.27
N ARG A 646 -2.04 1.67 14.83
CA ARG A 646 -2.43 0.65 13.85
C ARG A 646 -1.81 0.92 12.49
N GLU A 647 -1.73 2.18 12.06
CA GLU A 647 -1.02 2.56 10.83
C GLU A 647 0.45 2.12 10.87
N TRP A 648 1.16 2.41 11.98
CA TRP A 648 2.55 1.96 12.15
C TRP A 648 2.69 0.44 12.13
N THR A 649 1.74 -0.26 12.75
CA THR A 649 1.71 -1.72 12.79
C THR A 649 1.50 -2.31 11.39
N ASN A 650 0.54 -1.75 10.63
CA ASN A 650 0.23 -2.19 9.27
C ASN A 650 1.36 -1.89 8.29
N ALA A 651 2.02 -0.73 8.45
CA ALA A 651 3.17 -0.33 7.64
C ALA A 651 4.47 -1.03 8.03
N SER A 652 4.48 -1.79 9.15
CA SER A 652 5.68 -2.38 9.76
C SER A 652 6.83 -1.36 9.96
N ARG A 653 6.48 -0.09 10.16
CA ARG A 653 7.42 1.04 10.31
C ARG A 653 6.82 2.09 11.22
N VAL A 654 7.59 2.54 12.21
CA VAL A 654 7.22 3.65 13.09
C VAL A 654 7.54 4.97 12.41
N ASP A 655 6.55 5.86 12.28
CA ASP A 655 6.78 7.23 11.81
C ASP A 655 7.40 8.07 12.94
N MET A 656 8.73 8.08 13.01
CA MET A 656 9.47 8.86 13.99
C MET A 656 9.39 10.38 13.74
N SER A 657 8.87 10.79 12.58
CA SER A 657 8.66 12.19 12.21
C SER A 657 7.23 12.69 12.47
N LEU A 658 6.39 11.88 13.13
CA LEU A 658 5.01 12.25 13.42
C LEU A 658 4.94 13.52 14.28
N ASP A 659 4.49 14.60 13.66
CA ASP A 659 4.01 15.83 14.28
C ASP A 659 2.90 16.37 13.36
N ARG A 660 1.65 15.96 13.63
CA ARG A 660 0.49 16.27 12.77
C ARG A 660 -0.59 16.91 13.61
N TYR A 661 -1.32 17.85 13.03
CA TYR A 661 -2.49 18.44 13.64
C TYR A 661 -3.58 18.70 12.60
N HIS A 662 -4.82 18.73 13.04
CA HIS A 662 -5.97 19.03 12.22
C HIS A 662 -6.94 19.94 12.99
N VAL A 663 -7.43 20.97 12.31
CA VAL A 663 -8.42 21.92 12.83
C VAL A 663 -9.68 21.79 11.98
N ASN A 664 -10.83 21.55 12.60
CA ASN A 664 -12.11 21.51 11.90
C ASN A 664 -12.60 22.94 11.60
N ALA A 665 -12.03 23.59 10.58
CA ALA A 665 -12.25 24.99 10.24
C ALA A 665 -13.73 25.38 9.99
N HIS A 666 -14.60 24.43 9.66
CA HIS A 666 -16.03 24.67 9.46
C HIS A 666 -16.82 24.92 10.76
N LEU A 667 -16.23 24.59 11.92
CA LEU A 667 -16.88 24.63 13.23
C LEU A 667 -16.27 25.69 14.17
N VAL A 668 -15.24 26.42 13.72
CA VAL A 668 -14.49 27.42 14.52
C VAL A 668 -14.96 28.85 14.24
N ARG A 669 -16.15 29.04 13.64
CA ARG A 669 -16.72 30.36 13.32
C ARG A 669 -17.61 30.90 14.44
#